data_AF-A2FMP7-F1
#
_entry.id   AF-A2FMP7-F1
#
_cell.length_a   1.000
_cell.length_b   1.000
_cell.length_c   1.000
_cell.angle_alpha   90.00
_cell.angle_beta   90.00
_cell.angle_gamma   90.00
#
_symmetry.space_group_name_H-M   'P 1'
#
loop_
_entity.id
_entity.type
_entity.pdbx_description
1 polymer ?
#
loop_
_entity_poly.entity_id
_entity_poly.type
_entity_poly.pdbx_seq_one_letter_code
_entity_poly.pdbx_strand_id
1 'polypeptide(L)'
;MDTSPNQLAQKSDEITPEMIQAIQHENEVLKAENEKLNSQFQNALQINEAFNQLQNENASLNKSISDKILEINEHQNKIDILNNKIKLLESKFNDEKTQMIAAHQREILNLQEKIKSYQESISKSEDKYNNQLKDKEMHYKTEISSIQHKIDQIYQFASAYFEVSVDSVDKLQEQFSKPPKEVIKTIETPVKQPQNIQPTKSDSENDFQQQIREVQESVKASVSKEYELKLQEQQKSFEKQLKSFKQAFLHQEKKIQSLQQKLADRTIESDQRLKDMTAAQTQLQITRNEFENMKINEIIKLNSTIENKNAEISKLKAENSKLQEEISELISKSSKIEKKQSQMHKKIDNLEHNYSLSQNENSKLKIQNEKLNSQLNDLTDKYKDQIAVLKSSKQNIESLNEQNRNLKLDLEKSRAEIDFNNETMNNLKSDNEQINKQVADASNKLKELQISIQEKDKVIFELQTERDNIKLENKSIREKLISSTSKIDESAMIPIAYWTCKEFPAELSNIITDISANPTLRTPTKLKTVLSAIAKWYSSRIENLTKDIETEKNKFEELNNNEQRFYTNVNEIFANLKLDQNVTKNKDQFAYEINKYVRELEQNVNSLIQQNKHCDEILFSLYTELDSETPELALETIHEMKQTIDALNSSYQKQGNQISKLESNIQQNEKEKLVLAKEFKREIKKLNSQIKELQTQNENLQSRYEKTANEAKESLSINDKKINDLIIALDSQKQTYEQKLLTLLSEIQKQKDEINEKQSAIRAYIGKEKQYEAQIDELTDRCESKTNEIKELKVNLSNTEKMMKERIDSERKLFEEKIINLSQNNSSVSQENKANVDSLNTKISELQDQHNKEKENSSILQLKIKKLEIELNATKAELEREKLCEESKIKLGILSVETEYQKRLEEMKNSIESTKRNLISQIGLQFSSMFNVSSKLDEGTFESFIKALKSRINFLTEQDQQLRDILELSPSQSIPDAVEKLLISNQQED
;
A
#
# COMPACT_ATOMS: atom_id res chain seq x y z
N MET A 1 -74.17 -38.84 -94.99
CA MET A 1 -74.42 -40.27 -95.29
C MET A 1 -75.45 -40.74 -94.27
N ASP A 2 -76.70 -41.05 -94.61
CA ASP A 2 -77.24 -41.38 -95.93
C ASP A 2 -78.77 -41.21 -96.03
N THR A 3 -79.21 -41.06 -97.28
CA THR A 3 -80.49 -41.54 -97.86
C THR A 3 -81.84 -40.95 -97.45
N SER A 4 -82.38 -40.16 -98.40
CA SER A 4 -83.65 -40.34 -99.13
C SER A 4 -84.93 -40.84 -98.40
N PRO A 5 -86.01 -40.03 -98.40
CA PRO A 5 -87.34 -40.42 -97.97
C PRO A 5 -88.21 -40.81 -99.17
N ASN A 6 -88.49 -42.10 -99.35
CA ASN A 6 -89.68 -42.54 -100.07
C ASN A 6 -89.88 -44.04 -99.90
N GLN A 7 -90.84 -44.42 -99.05
CA GLN A 7 -91.79 -45.52 -99.23
C GLN A 7 -92.41 -45.83 -97.88
N LEU A 8 -93.67 -45.46 -97.71
CA LEU A 8 -94.75 -46.22 -97.04
C LEU A 8 -95.91 -45.28 -96.70
N ALA A 9 -96.56 -44.80 -97.76
CA ALA A 9 -97.97 -44.44 -97.70
C ALA A 9 -98.75 -45.68 -98.14
N GLN A 10 -99.27 -46.45 -97.18
CA GLN A 10 -100.45 -47.32 -97.30
C GLN A 10 -100.61 -48.17 -96.04
N LYS A 11 -101.45 -47.69 -95.12
CA LYS A 11 -102.29 -48.42 -94.13
C LYS A 11 -102.67 -47.41 -93.04
N SER A 12 -103.71 -46.61 -93.29
CA SER A 12 -104.25 -45.62 -92.36
C SER A 12 -105.67 -45.95 -91.91
N ASP A 13 -106.11 -47.21 -92.01
CA ASP A 13 -107.44 -47.64 -91.58
C ASP A 13 -107.31 -48.86 -90.67
N GLU A 14 -106.84 -48.62 -89.45
CA GLU A 14 -107.06 -49.41 -88.22
C GLU A 14 -106.16 -48.82 -87.13
N ILE A 15 -106.45 -47.57 -86.74
CA ILE A 15 -105.93 -47.01 -85.49
C ILE A 15 -107.12 -46.94 -84.55
N THR A 16 -107.30 -47.99 -83.75
CA THR A 16 -108.28 -47.98 -82.66
C THR A 16 -107.81 -47.00 -81.58
N PRO A 17 -108.74 -46.38 -80.82
CA PRO A 17 -108.38 -45.50 -79.70
C PRO A 17 -107.42 -46.16 -78.70
N GLU A 18 -107.47 -47.49 -78.57
CA GLU A 18 -106.56 -48.30 -77.74
C GLU A 18 -105.11 -48.30 -78.27
N MET A 19 -104.89 -48.31 -79.59
CA MET A 19 -103.53 -48.20 -80.15
C MET A 19 -102.95 -46.79 -79.97
N ILE A 20 -103.79 -45.73 -80.02
CA ILE A 20 -103.35 -44.37 -79.71
C ILE A 20 -102.99 -44.25 -78.22
N GLN A 21 -103.79 -44.83 -77.32
CA GLN A 21 -103.47 -44.86 -75.90
C GLN A 21 -102.22 -45.69 -75.58
N ALA A 22 -102.01 -46.83 -76.26
CA ALA A 22 -100.80 -47.63 -76.09
C ALA A 22 -99.55 -46.87 -76.55
N ILE A 23 -99.61 -46.21 -77.71
CA ILE A 23 -98.49 -45.39 -78.22
C ILE A 23 -98.27 -44.14 -77.35
N GLN A 24 -99.33 -43.53 -76.81
CA GLN A 24 -99.19 -42.42 -75.86
C GLN A 24 -98.55 -42.87 -74.55
N HIS A 25 -98.97 -44.02 -74.01
CA HIS A 25 -98.38 -44.59 -72.80
C HIS A 25 -96.93 -45.00 -73.02
N GLU A 26 -96.60 -45.61 -74.16
CA GLU A 26 -95.23 -45.96 -74.53
C GLU A 26 -94.36 -44.71 -74.71
N ASN A 27 -94.88 -43.64 -75.32
CA ASN A 27 -94.19 -42.36 -75.39
C ASN A 27 -94.00 -41.70 -74.02
N GLU A 28 -94.95 -41.83 -73.10
CA GLU A 28 -94.80 -41.35 -71.72
C GLU A 28 -93.73 -42.14 -70.96
N VAL A 29 -93.71 -43.47 -71.12
CA VAL A 29 -92.68 -44.33 -70.52
C VAL A 29 -91.30 -44.02 -71.11
N LEU A 30 -91.18 -43.89 -72.43
CA LEU A 30 -89.93 -43.52 -73.09
C LEU A 30 -89.48 -42.12 -72.72
N LYS A 31 -90.41 -41.18 -72.49
CA LYS A 31 -90.10 -39.83 -72.03
C LYS A 31 -89.60 -39.84 -70.58
N ALA A 32 -90.23 -40.61 -69.70
CA ALA A 32 -89.77 -40.81 -68.33
C ALA A 32 -88.40 -41.51 -68.27
N GLU A 33 -88.16 -42.47 -69.17
CA GLU A 33 -86.87 -43.14 -69.29
C GLU A 33 -85.79 -42.20 -69.84
N ASN A 34 -86.12 -41.35 -70.82
CA ASN A 34 -85.22 -40.29 -71.30
C ASN A 34 -84.92 -39.25 -70.21
N GLU A 35 -85.90 -38.85 -69.41
CA GLU A 35 -85.69 -37.93 -68.29
C GLU A 35 -84.78 -38.56 -67.22
N LYS A 36 -84.95 -39.86 -66.95
CA LYS A 36 -84.07 -40.62 -66.05
C LYS A 36 -82.65 -40.75 -66.60
N LEU A 37 -82.49 -41.06 -67.88
CA LEU A 37 -81.17 -41.11 -68.54
C LEU A 37 -80.50 -39.74 -68.55
N ASN A 38 -81.26 -38.67 -68.79
CA ASN A 38 -80.74 -37.31 -68.78
C ASN A 38 -80.32 -36.89 -67.36
N SER A 39 -81.10 -37.27 -66.33
CA SER A 39 -80.70 -37.08 -64.92
C SER A 39 -79.44 -37.88 -64.56
N GLN A 40 -79.33 -39.13 -65.00
CA GLN A 40 -78.12 -39.94 -64.82
C GLN A 40 -76.90 -39.35 -65.53
N PHE A 41 -77.08 -38.81 -66.74
CA PHE A 41 -76.04 -38.14 -67.50
C PHE A 41 -75.59 -36.84 -66.81
N GLN A 42 -76.53 -36.03 -66.30
CA GLN A 42 -76.22 -34.84 -65.51
C GLN A 42 -75.45 -35.18 -64.22
N ASN A 43 -75.85 -36.25 -63.52
CA ASN A 43 -75.11 -36.74 -62.36
C ASN A 43 -73.70 -37.21 -62.74
N ALA A 44 -73.54 -37.90 -63.87
CA ALA A 44 -72.22 -38.31 -64.36
C ALA A 44 -71.34 -37.10 -64.72
N LEU A 45 -71.91 -36.03 -65.29
CA LEU A 45 -71.18 -34.79 -65.54
C LEU A 45 -70.74 -34.11 -64.24
N GLN A 46 -71.61 -34.03 -63.23
CA GLN A 46 -71.25 -33.49 -61.92
C GLN A 46 -70.15 -34.30 -61.23
N ILE A 47 -70.21 -35.63 -61.30
CA ILE A 47 -69.15 -36.50 -60.78
C ILE A 47 -67.83 -36.25 -61.53
N ASN A 48 -67.88 -36.06 -62.84
CA ASN A 48 -66.69 -35.77 -63.64
C ASN A 48 -66.09 -34.39 -63.30
N GLU A 49 -66.93 -33.38 -63.06
CA GLU A 49 -66.48 -32.06 -62.58
C GLU A 49 -65.83 -32.16 -61.19
N ALA A 50 -66.45 -32.88 -60.25
CA ALA A 50 -65.90 -33.13 -58.93
C ALA A 50 -64.56 -33.90 -59.00
N PHE A 51 -64.46 -34.87 -59.90
CA PHE A 51 -63.23 -35.62 -60.14
C PHE A 51 -62.11 -34.72 -60.68
N ASN A 52 -62.42 -33.83 -61.63
CA ASN A 52 -61.45 -32.87 -62.15
C ASN A 52 -61.01 -31.85 -61.10
N GLN A 53 -61.92 -31.41 -60.22
CA GLN A 53 -61.57 -30.56 -59.07
C GLN A 53 -60.62 -31.28 -58.11
N LEU A 54 -60.91 -32.53 -57.74
CA LEU A 54 -60.01 -33.35 -56.92
C LEU A 54 -58.65 -33.59 -57.58
N GLN A 55 -58.61 -33.77 -58.90
CA GLN A 55 -57.35 -33.93 -59.63
C GLN A 55 -56.51 -32.64 -59.60
N ASN A 56 -57.15 -31.48 -59.74
CA ASN A 56 -56.49 -30.18 -59.63
C ASN A 56 -56.01 -29.89 -58.20
N GLU A 57 -56.81 -30.22 -57.19
CA GLU A 57 -56.40 -30.12 -55.78
C GLU A 57 -55.19 -31.01 -55.51
N ASN A 58 -55.22 -32.28 -55.93
CA ASN A 58 -54.08 -33.19 -55.80
C ASN A 58 -52.83 -32.67 -56.52
N ALA A 59 -52.96 -32.07 -57.70
CA ALA A 59 -51.85 -31.45 -58.40
C ALA A 59 -51.27 -30.26 -57.61
N SER A 60 -52.13 -29.43 -57.02
CA SER A 60 -51.72 -28.30 -56.19
C SER A 60 -51.03 -28.73 -54.88
N LEU A 61 -51.55 -29.78 -54.23
CA LEU A 61 -50.97 -30.37 -53.03
C LEU A 61 -49.62 -31.03 -53.33
N ASN A 62 -49.49 -31.75 -54.44
CA ASN A 62 -48.21 -32.32 -54.86
C ASN A 62 -47.17 -31.25 -55.14
N LYS A 63 -47.57 -30.13 -55.75
CA LYS A 63 -46.69 -28.97 -55.94
C LYS A 63 -46.24 -28.40 -54.59
N SER A 64 -47.18 -28.21 -53.66
CA SER A 64 -46.88 -27.73 -52.31
C SER A 64 -45.94 -28.67 -51.54
N ILE A 65 -46.14 -29.99 -51.65
CA ILE A 65 -45.24 -31.00 -51.07
C ILE A 65 -43.85 -30.91 -51.68
N SER A 66 -43.75 -30.75 -53.00
CA SER A 66 -42.46 -30.59 -53.69
C SER A 66 -41.73 -29.32 -53.24
N ASP A 67 -42.43 -28.19 -53.10
CA ASP A 67 -41.88 -26.93 -52.62
C ASP A 67 -41.39 -27.07 -51.16
N LYS A 68 -42.14 -27.80 -50.31
CA LYS A 68 -41.73 -28.09 -48.92
C LYS A 68 -40.53 -29.03 -48.84
N ILE A 69 -40.41 -30.00 -49.73
CA ILE A 69 -39.21 -30.86 -49.83
C ILE A 69 -37.98 -30.03 -50.21
N LEU A 70 -38.13 -29.10 -51.15
CA LEU A 70 -37.03 -28.17 -51.50
C LEU A 70 -36.61 -27.30 -50.31
N GLU A 71 -37.57 -26.74 -49.56
CA GLU A 71 -37.31 -25.96 -48.35
C GLU A 71 -36.60 -26.80 -47.27
N ILE A 72 -37.02 -28.04 -47.06
CA ILE A 72 -36.36 -28.99 -46.14
C ILE A 72 -34.91 -29.25 -46.57
N ASN A 73 -34.68 -29.49 -47.87
CA ASN A 73 -33.33 -29.73 -48.39
C ASN A 73 -32.43 -28.49 -48.26
N GLU A 74 -32.96 -27.29 -48.45
CA GLU A 74 -32.22 -26.05 -48.20
C GLU A 74 -31.86 -25.87 -46.72
N HIS A 75 -32.80 -26.15 -45.81
CA HIS A 75 -32.55 -26.12 -44.37
C HIS A 75 -31.53 -27.17 -43.95
N GLN A 76 -31.59 -28.38 -44.51
CA GLN A 76 -30.62 -29.44 -44.26
C GLN A 76 -29.22 -29.02 -44.72
N ASN A 77 -29.09 -28.44 -45.91
CA ASN A 77 -27.82 -27.89 -46.39
C ASN A 77 -27.29 -26.77 -45.49
N LYS A 78 -28.15 -25.88 -44.98
CA LYS A 78 -27.76 -24.84 -44.01
C LYS A 78 -27.27 -25.45 -42.69
N ILE A 79 -27.94 -26.48 -42.19
CA ILE A 79 -27.54 -27.22 -40.99
C ILE A 79 -26.16 -27.88 -41.21
N ASP A 80 -25.92 -28.50 -42.36
CA ASP A 80 -24.64 -29.14 -42.67
C ASP A 80 -23.50 -28.12 -42.77
N ILE A 81 -23.74 -26.95 -43.37
CA ILE A 81 -22.76 -25.84 -43.39
C ILE A 81 -22.46 -25.35 -41.97
N LEU A 82 -23.49 -25.19 -41.12
CA LEU A 82 -23.30 -24.77 -39.73
C LEU A 82 -22.55 -25.82 -38.90
N ASN A 83 -22.87 -27.10 -39.08
CA ASN A 83 -22.16 -28.22 -38.42
C ASN A 83 -20.69 -28.28 -38.83
N ASN A 84 -20.39 -28.06 -40.11
CA ASN A 84 -19.00 -27.98 -40.58
C ASN A 84 -18.27 -26.76 -40.00
N LYS A 85 -18.96 -25.62 -39.84
CA LYS A 85 -18.40 -24.43 -39.17
C LYS A 85 -18.14 -24.68 -37.69
N ILE A 86 -19.04 -25.37 -36.99
CA ILE A 86 -18.85 -25.76 -35.58
C ILE A 86 -17.62 -26.66 -35.45
N LYS A 87 -17.50 -27.71 -36.28
CA LYS A 87 -16.31 -28.59 -36.29
C LYS A 87 -15.01 -27.83 -36.54
N LEU A 88 -15.02 -26.84 -37.44
CA LEU A 88 -13.84 -26.00 -37.70
C LEU A 88 -13.48 -25.11 -36.50
N LEU A 89 -14.49 -24.56 -35.82
CA LEU A 89 -14.30 -23.76 -34.60
C LEU A 89 -13.82 -24.63 -33.43
N GLU A 90 -14.35 -25.84 -33.27
CA GLU A 90 -13.87 -26.80 -32.27
C GLU A 90 -12.42 -27.20 -32.52
N SER A 91 -12.04 -27.44 -33.78
CA SER A 91 -10.63 -27.71 -34.14
C SER A 91 -9.74 -26.53 -33.78
N LYS A 92 -10.11 -25.29 -34.17
CA LYS A 92 -9.33 -24.08 -33.82
C LYS A 92 -9.22 -23.87 -32.32
N PHE A 93 -10.31 -24.05 -31.59
CA PHE A 93 -10.32 -23.94 -30.13
C PHE A 93 -9.40 -24.98 -29.49
N ASN A 94 -9.39 -26.22 -29.99
CA ASN A 94 -8.50 -27.26 -29.49
C ASN A 94 -7.03 -26.97 -29.82
N ASP A 95 -6.74 -26.40 -31.00
CA ASP A 95 -5.40 -25.98 -31.38
C ASP A 95 -4.90 -24.84 -30.49
N GLU A 96 -5.73 -23.81 -30.25
CA GLU A 96 -5.42 -22.70 -29.34
C GLU A 96 -5.23 -23.17 -27.90
N LYS A 97 -6.10 -24.06 -27.42
CA LYS A 97 -5.97 -24.69 -26.10
C LYS A 97 -4.65 -25.47 -25.99
N THR A 98 -4.27 -26.22 -27.02
CA THR A 98 -3.01 -26.97 -27.05
C THR A 98 -1.80 -26.03 -27.05
N GLN A 99 -1.84 -24.94 -27.82
CA GLN A 99 -0.80 -23.91 -27.82
C GLN A 99 -0.68 -23.21 -26.46
N MET A 100 -1.80 -22.90 -25.81
CA MET A 100 -1.83 -22.30 -24.48
C MET A 100 -1.26 -23.24 -23.42
N ILE A 101 -1.61 -24.53 -23.45
CA ILE A 101 -1.04 -25.54 -22.55
C ILE A 101 0.47 -25.65 -22.76
N ALA A 102 0.95 -25.68 -24.02
CA ALA A 102 2.38 -25.73 -24.32
C ALA A 102 3.12 -24.47 -23.84
N ALA A 103 2.50 -23.28 -23.96
CA ALA A 103 3.06 -22.03 -23.45
C ALA A 103 3.18 -22.04 -21.91
N HIS A 104 2.12 -22.45 -21.21
CA HIS A 104 2.16 -22.59 -19.74
C HIS A 104 3.18 -23.62 -19.28
N GLN A 105 3.32 -24.75 -19.98
CA GLN A 105 4.34 -25.76 -19.65
C GLN A 105 5.76 -25.20 -19.78
N ARG A 106 6.03 -24.37 -20.79
CA ARG A 106 7.33 -23.67 -20.91
C ARG A 106 7.56 -22.68 -19.78
N GLU A 107 6.53 -21.94 -19.37
CA GLU A 107 6.62 -21.00 -18.26
C GLU A 107 6.89 -21.71 -16.93
N ILE A 108 6.21 -22.85 -16.68
CA ILE A 108 6.46 -23.70 -15.52
C ILE A 108 7.90 -24.20 -15.51
N LEU A 109 8.44 -24.66 -16.65
CA LEU A 109 9.84 -25.09 -16.76
C LEU A 109 10.81 -23.93 -16.45
N ASN A 110 10.56 -22.73 -16.98
CA ASN A 110 11.37 -21.55 -16.68
C ASN A 110 11.33 -21.15 -15.20
N LEU A 111 10.15 -21.27 -14.56
CA LEU A 111 10.01 -21.02 -13.12
C LEU A 111 10.74 -22.08 -12.30
N GLN A 112 10.68 -23.35 -12.71
CA GLN A 112 11.43 -24.44 -12.06
C GLN A 112 12.95 -24.24 -12.15
N GLU A 113 13.47 -23.78 -13.29
CA GLU A 113 14.90 -23.43 -13.42
C GLU A 113 15.30 -22.25 -12.53
N LYS A 114 14.44 -21.23 -12.40
CA LYS A 114 14.66 -20.12 -11.46
C LYS A 114 14.65 -20.59 -10.00
N ILE A 115 13.70 -21.44 -9.61
CA ILE A 115 13.65 -22.03 -8.27
C ILE A 115 14.93 -22.80 -7.99
N LYS A 116 15.40 -23.61 -8.95
CA LYS A 116 16.65 -24.37 -8.82
C LYS A 116 17.87 -23.45 -8.64
N SER A 117 17.99 -22.36 -9.40
CA SER A 117 19.09 -21.42 -9.24
C SER A 117 19.07 -20.68 -7.90
N TYR A 118 17.88 -20.36 -7.38
CA TYR A 118 17.73 -19.82 -6.02
C TYR A 118 18.12 -20.84 -4.94
N GLN A 119 17.70 -22.10 -5.09
CA GLN A 119 18.09 -23.18 -4.18
C GLN A 119 19.62 -23.37 -4.15
N GLU A 120 20.28 -23.35 -5.31
CA GLU A 120 21.75 -23.42 -5.41
C GLU A 120 22.42 -22.21 -4.76
N SER A 121 21.86 -21.01 -4.88
CA SER A 121 22.37 -19.81 -4.21
C SER A 121 22.21 -19.87 -2.69
N ILE A 122 21.09 -20.38 -2.20
CA ILE A 122 20.84 -20.57 -0.76
C ILE A 122 21.83 -21.59 -0.20
N SER A 123 21.98 -22.75 -0.85
CA SER A 123 22.93 -23.78 -0.43
C SER A 123 24.37 -23.26 -0.36
N LYS A 124 24.83 -22.48 -1.35
CA LYS A 124 26.15 -21.83 -1.30
C LYS A 124 26.29 -20.85 -0.12
N SER A 125 25.21 -20.16 0.26
CA SER A 125 25.22 -19.26 1.40
C SER A 125 25.24 -20.01 2.73
N GLU A 126 24.51 -21.13 2.85
CA GLU A 126 24.53 -22.02 4.00
C GLU A 126 25.92 -22.63 4.21
N ASP A 127 26.55 -23.10 3.14
CA ASP A 127 27.94 -23.61 3.19
C ASP A 127 28.91 -22.54 3.69
N LYS A 128 28.74 -21.29 3.24
CA LYS A 128 29.56 -20.16 3.70
C LYS A 128 29.35 -19.89 5.19
N TYR A 129 28.11 -19.88 5.67
CA TYR A 129 27.82 -19.69 7.10
C TYR A 129 28.31 -20.84 7.96
N ASN A 130 28.14 -22.08 7.51
CA ASN A 130 28.63 -23.27 8.20
C ASN A 130 30.15 -23.30 8.31
N ASN A 131 30.86 -22.87 7.26
CA ASN A 131 32.31 -22.73 7.29
C ASN A 131 32.75 -21.62 8.27
N GLN A 132 32.07 -20.47 8.27
CA GLN A 132 32.35 -19.41 9.26
C GLN A 132 32.07 -19.85 10.70
N LEU A 133 31.05 -20.68 10.91
CA LEU A 133 30.74 -21.24 12.22
C LEU A 133 31.85 -22.19 12.67
N LYS A 134 32.30 -23.10 11.80
CA LYS A 134 33.43 -24.00 12.06
C LYS A 134 34.71 -23.25 12.39
N ASP A 135 35.01 -22.18 11.66
CA ASP A 135 36.20 -21.36 11.92
C ASP A 135 36.13 -20.69 13.30
N LYS A 136 34.95 -20.20 13.71
CA LYS A 136 34.73 -19.64 15.06
C LYS A 136 34.83 -20.70 16.15
N GLU A 137 34.26 -21.88 15.94
CA GLU A 137 34.38 -23.01 16.88
C GLU A 137 35.85 -23.42 17.05
N MET A 138 36.62 -23.46 15.96
CA MET A 138 38.06 -23.74 15.99
C MET A 138 38.83 -22.65 16.74
N HIS A 139 38.46 -21.38 16.56
CA HIS A 139 39.05 -20.26 17.29
C HIS A 139 38.78 -20.37 18.80
N TYR A 140 37.53 -20.58 19.21
CA TYR A 140 37.18 -20.74 20.63
C TYR A 140 37.84 -21.97 21.24
N LYS A 141 37.95 -23.08 20.51
CA LYS A 141 38.67 -24.27 20.99
C LYS A 141 40.15 -23.98 21.24
N THR A 142 40.77 -23.18 20.38
CA THR A 142 42.17 -22.75 20.53
C THR A 142 42.33 -21.82 21.72
N GLU A 143 41.40 -20.90 21.92
CA GLU A 143 41.40 -19.95 23.05
C GLU A 143 41.17 -20.64 24.39
N ILE A 144 40.22 -21.57 24.46
CA ILE A 144 40.00 -22.43 25.64
C ILE A 144 41.27 -23.23 25.96
N SER A 145 41.94 -23.81 24.96
CA SER A 145 43.20 -24.55 25.17
C SER A 145 44.32 -23.65 25.71
N SER A 146 44.39 -22.39 25.24
CA SER A 146 45.34 -21.39 25.73
C SER A 146 45.05 -20.98 27.18
N ILE A 147 43.77 -20.80 27.53
CA ILE A 147 43.34 -20.50 28.90
C ILE A 147 43.63 -21.68 29.82
N GLN A 148 43.33 -22.91 29.38
CA GLN A 148 43.62 -24.12 30.13
C GLN A 148 45.12 -24.23 30.42
N HIS A 149 45.96 -23.97 29.43
CA HIS A 149 47.41 -23.98 29.62
C HIS A 149 47.88 -22.92 30.65
N LYS A 150 47.27 -21.73 30.67
CA LYS A 150 47.56 -20.71 31.69
C LYS A 150 47.09 -21.13 33.08
N ILE A 151 45.93 -21.77 33.19
CA ILE A 151 45.42 -22.34 34.45
C ILE A 151 46.38 -23.41 34.96
N ASP A 152 46.84 -24.31 34.09
CA ASP A 152 47.82 -25.34 34.44
C ASP A 152 49.15 -24.74 34.89
N GLN A 153 49.61 -23.65 34.25
CA GLN A 153 50.80 -22.92 34.71
C GLN A 153 50.58 -22.30 36.10
N ILE A 154 49.42 -21.70 36.37
CA ILE A 154 49.08 -21.16 37.69
C ILE A 154 49.09 -22.27 38.74
N TYR A 155 48.54 -23.44 38.42
CA TYR A 155 48.56 -24.61 39.29
C TYR A 155 49.98 -25.14 39.53
N GLN A 156 50.83 -25.17 38.51
CA GLN A 156 52.24 -25.54 38.68
C GLN A 156 52.98 -24.55 39.59
N PHE A 157 52.80 -23.23 39.38
CA PHE A 157 53.44 -22.22 40.22
C PHE A 157 52.93 -22.24 41.66
N ALA A 158 51.63 -22.41 41.85
CA ALA A 158 51.04 -22.57 43.17
C ALA A 158 51.55 -23.84 43.85
N SER A 159 51.66 -24.95 43.11
CA SER A 159 52.19 -26.20 43.66
C SER A 159 53.64 -26.06 44.10
N ALA A 160 54.45 -25.30 43.35
CA ALA A 160 55.83 -25.00 43.71
C ALA A 160 55.92 -24.05 44.93
N TYR A 161 55.01 -23.07 45.03
CA TYR A 161 55.01 -22.09 46.11
C TYR A 161 54.54 -22.69 47.45
N PHE A 162 53.52 -23.54 47.42
CA PHE A 162 52.95 -24.17 48.61
C PHE A 162 53.56 -25.54 48.94
N GLU A 163 54.42 -26.08 48.07
CA GLU A 163 55.00 -27.43 48.15
C GLU A 163 53.94 -28.56 48.23
N VAL A 164 52.74 -28.31 47.71
CA VAL A 164 51.61 -29.26 47.70
C VAL A 164 50.98 -29.26 46.31
N SER A 165 50.63 -30.44 45.78
CA SER A 165 50.00 -30.55 44.46
C SER A 165 48.64 -29.85 44.42
N VAL A 166 48.56 -28.79 43.64
CA VAL A 166 47.34 -28.05 43.32
C VAL A 166 46.91 -28.47 41.91
N ASP A 167 45.78 -29.16 41.81
CA ASP A 167 45.19 -29.65 40.57
C ASP A 167 43.76 -29.09 40.34
N SER A 168 43.27 -28.25 41.25
CA SER A 168 41.97 -27.60 41.15
C SER A 168 41.95 -26.23 41.84
N VAL A 169 41.01 -25.37 41.43
CA VAL A 169 40.79 -24.05 42.04
C VAL A 169 40.47 -24.19 43.53
N ASP A 170 39.69 -25.19 43.92
CA ASP A 170 39.28 -25.39 45.30
C ASP A 170 40.47 -25.71 46.21
N LYS A 171 41.40 -26.56 45.75
CA LYS A 171 42.64 -26.83 46.49
C LYS A 171 43.54 -25.61 46.58
N LEU A 172 43.62 -24.80 45.53
CA LEU A 172 44.37 -23.55 45.53
C LEU A 172 43.82 -22.59 46.61
N GLN A 173 42.49 -22.46 46.65
CA GLN A 173 41.78 -21.58 47.57
C GLN A 173 41.91 -22.05 49.04
N GLU A 174 41.93 -23.37 49.26
CA GLU A 174 42.18 -23.96 50.58
C GLU A 174 43.59 -23.66 51.10
N GLN A 175 44.61 -23.64 50.23
CA GLN A 175 45.99 -23.34 50.62
C GLN A 175 46.21 -21.86 50.91
N PHE A 176 45.57 -20.96 50.16
CA PHE A 176 45.58 -19.52 50.48
C PHE A 176 44.88 -19.19 51.82
N SER A 177 44.05 -20.09 52.33
CA SER A 177 43.34 -19.91 53.60
C SER A 177 44.15 -20.32 54.83
N LYS A 178 45.37 -20.85 54.65
CA LYS A 178 46.28 -21.24 55.75
C LYS A 178 47.38 -20.17 55.93
N PRO A 179 47.63 -19.67 57.16
CA PRO A 179 48.63 -18.61 57.39
C PRO A 179 50.07 -19.09 57.08
N PRO A 180 50.93 -18.22 56.53
CA PRO A 180 52.23 -18.60 56.01
C PRO A 180 53.19 -19.03 57.13
N LYS A 181 53.80 -20.21 56.99
CA LYS A 181 54.85 -20.68 57.90
C LYS A 181 56.18 -20.03 57.54
N GLU A 182 56.72 -19.23 58.46
CA GLU A 182 58.12 -18.79 58.44
C GLU A 182 59.05 -19.99 58.71
N VAL A 183 59.96 -20.32 57.79
CA VAL A 183 61.29 -20.90 58.13
C VAL A 183 62.34 -20.48 57.10
N ILE A 184 63.54 -20.24 57.64
CA ILE A 184 64.77 -19.69 57.09
C ILE A 184 65.61 -20.73 56.30
N LYS A 185 66.34 -20.21 55.29
CA LYS A 185 67.44 -20.75 54.43
C LYS A 185 68.28 -21.94 54.96
N THR A 186 68.71 -22.88 54.09
CA THR A 186 70.05 -22.96 53.41
C THR A 186 70.34 -24.31 52.69
N ILE A 187 70.79 -24.21 51.42
CA ILE A 187 71.85 -24.95 50.64
C ILE A 187 71.84 -26.50 50.54
N GLU A 188 71.83 -27.04 49.31
CA GLU A 188 72.90 -27.87 48.68
C GLU A 188 72.51 -28.46 47.29
N THR A 189 73.42 -28.31 46.32
CA THR A 189 73.49 -28.88 44.96
C THR A 189 73.74 -30.41 44.99
N PRO A 190 73.31 -31.24 44.00
CA PRO A 190 74.11 -31.44 42.76
C PRO A 190 73.37 -31.95 41.46
N VAL A 191 73.94 -31.57 40.30
CA VAL A 191 74.25 -32.36 39.07
C VAL A 191 73.21 -33.35 38.47
N LYS A 192 72.82 -33.16 37.18
CA LYS A 192 73.05 -34.10 36.04
C LYS A 192 72.39 -33.63 34.70
N GLN A 193 73.22 -33.40 33.68
CA GLN A 193 72.94 -33.66 32.24
C GLN A 193 72.81 -35.20 32.01
N PRO A 194 72.50 -35.81 30.82
CA PRO A 194 72.60 -35.28 29.43
C PRO A 194 71.64 -35.91 28.34
N GLN A 195 71.95 -35.61 27.07
CA GLN A 195 71.76 -36.39 25.80
C GLN A 195 70.38 -36.42 25.12
N ASN A 196 70.18 -35.89 23.90
CA ASN A 196 70.80 -36.16 22.58
C ASN A 196 70.34 -37.48 21.94
N ILE A 197 69.80 -37.42 20.71
CA ILE A 197 70.11 -38.26 19.53
C ILE A 197 69.04 -38.03 18.43
N GLN A 198 69.50 -37.43 17.32
CA GLN A 198 68.93 -37.43 15.96
C GLN A 198 68.91 -38.87 15.35
N PRO A 199 68.97 -39.06 14.03
CA PRO A 199 67.99 -38.93 12.94
C PRO A 199 67.77 -40.30 12.23
N THR A 200 66.95 -40.38 11.16
CA THR A 200 67.36 -40.91 9.83
C THR A 200 66.21 -40.88 8.80
N LYS A 201 66.40 -39.99 7.82
CA LYS A 201 66.16 -40.04 6.37
C LYS A 201 65.53 -41.30 5.74
N SER A 202 64.67 -41.09 4.74
CA SER A 202 64.96 -41.48 3.34
C SER A 202 64.03 -40.81 2.32
N ASP A 203 64.63 -39.88 1.59
CA ASP A 203 64.48 -39.49 0.17
C ASP A 203 63.42 -40.19 -0.72
N SER A 204 62.48 -39.40 -1.27
CA SER A 204 62.16 -39.34 -2.71
C SER A 204 61.04 -38.33 -3.02
N GLU A 205 61.31 -37.03 -3.10
CA GLU A 205 60.31 -36.07 -3.63
C GLU A 205 60.93 -34.76 -4.14
N ASN A 206 62.14 -34.84 -4.70
CA ASN A 206 62.96 -33.67 -5.00
C ASN A 206 62.79 -33.08 -6.42
N ASP A 207 61.75 -33.48 -7.17
CA ASP A 207 61.53 -32.98 -8.54
C ASP A 207 60.17 -32.30 -8.75
N PHE A 208 59.28 -32.31 -7.74
CA PHE A 208 58.00 -31.59 -7.77
C PHE A 208 58.01 -30.27 -6.99
N GLN A 209 59.00 -30.04 -6.11
CA GLN A 209 59.03 -28.83 -5.27
C GLN A 209 59.69 -27.60 -5.93
N GLN A 210 60.41 -27.76 -7.04
CA GLN A 210 61.09 -26.63 -7.69
C GLN A 210 60.17 -25.88 -8.67
N GLN A 211 59.28 -26.56 -9.38
CA GLN A 211 58.25 -25.91 -10.23
C GLN A 211 57.09 -25.30 -9.41
N ILE A 212 56.86 -25.78 -8.19
CA ILE A 212 55.86 -25.19 -7.28
C ILE A 212 56.38 -23.91 -6.61
N ARG A 213 57.69 -23.76 -6.38
CA ARG A 213 58.25 -22.53 -5.76
C ARG A 213 58.23 -21.31 -6.68
N GLU A 214 58.55 -21.45 -7.96
CA GLU A 214 58.59 -20.30 -8.88
C GLU A 214 57.20 -19.74 -9.23
N VAL A 215 56.16 -20.59 -9.27
CA VAL A 215 54.77 -20.14 -9.45
C VAL A 215 54.15 -19.61 -8.15
N GLN A 216 54.56 -20.15 -6.98
CA GLN A 216 54.10 -19.64 -5.69
C GLN A 216 54.74 -18.31 -5.28
N GLU A 217 56.00 -18.03 -5.64
CA GLU A 217 56.64 -16.75 -5.31
C GLU A 217 56.16 -15.59 -6.21
N SER A 218 55.85 -15.82 -7.48
CA SER A 218 55.35 -14.77 -8.39
C SER A 218 53.88 -14.38 -8.09
N VAL A 219 53.04 -15.36 -7.70
CA VAL A 219 51.64 -15.12 -7.31
C VAL A 219 51.52 -14.63 -5.86
N LYS A 220 52.35 -15.11 -4.91
CA LYS A 220 52.38 -14.52 -3.55
C LYS A 220 52.92 -13.10 -3.55
N ALA A 221 53.96 -12.76 -4.31
CA ALA A 221 54.52 -11.41 -4.26
C ALA A 221 53.58 -10.34 -4.85
N SER A 222 52.77 -10.68 -5.87
CA SER A 222 51.86 -9.71 -6.51
C SER A 222 50.50 -9.61 -5.79
N VAL A 223 49.93 -10.72 -5.34
CA VAL A 223 48.64 -10.72 -4.61
C VAL A 223 48.81 -10.33 -3.15
N SER A 224 49.90 -10.75 -2.49
CA SER A 224 50.16 -10.39 -1.08
C SER A 224 50.50 -8.91 -0.92
N LYS A 225 51.16 -8.28 -1.90
CA LYS A 225 51.49 -6.85 -1.83
C LYS A 225 50.29 -5.95 -2.07
N GLU A 226 49.34 -6.35 -2.93
CA GLU A 226 48.09 -5.63 -3.13
C GLU A 226 47.11 -5.85 -1.95
N TYR A 227 47.06 -7.07 -1.41
CA TYR A 227 46.29 -7.35 -0.19
C TYR A 227 46.92 -6.70 1.05
N GLU A 228 48.25 -6.67 1.19
CA GLU A 228 48.91 -5.95 2.29
C GLU A 228 48.73 -4.43 2.18
N LEU A 229 48.72 -3.86 0.97
CA LEU A 229 48.42 -2.43 0.80
C LEU A 229 46.97 -2.12 1.15
N LYS A 230 46.00 -2.93 0.69
CA LYS A 230 44.59 -2.77 1.05
C LYS A 230 44.33 -3.04 2.54
N LEU A 231 45.02 -4.02 3.13
CA LEU A 231 44.94 -4.32 4.56
C LEU A 231 45.63 -3.24 5.40
N GLN A 232 46.74 -2.65 4.95
CA GLN A 232 47.37 -1.49 5.58
C GLN A 232 46.54 -0.23 5.45
N GLU A 233 45.87 0.00 4.31
CA GLU A 233 44.95 1.12 4.14
C GLU A 233 43.70 0.95 5.01
N GLN A 234 43.17 -0.27 5.11
CA GLN A 234 42.11 -0.60 6.06
C GLN A 234 42.58 -0.47 7.50
N GLN A 235 43.77 -0.95 7.85
CA GLN A 235 44.34 -0.81 9.18
C GLN A 235 44.61 0.65 9.53
N LYS A 236 45.11 1.47 8.59
CA LYS A 236 45.27 2.91 8.79
C LYS A 236 43.92 3.63 8.89
N SER A 237 42.93 3.22 8.12
CA SER A 237 41.55 3.72 8.24
C SER A 237 40.97 3.37 9.60
N PHE A 238 41.11 2.12 10.05
CA PHE A 238 40.68 1.67 11.36
C PHE A 238 41.48 2.32 12.48
N GLU A 239 42.79 2.50 12.37
CA GLU A 239 43.60 3.23 13.36
C GLU A 239 43.19 4.70 13.42
N LYS A 240 42.90 5.34 12.29
CA LYS A 240 42.43 6.73 12.25
C LYS A 240 41.03 6.85 12.87
N GLN A 241 40.15 5.89 12.60
CA GLN A 241 38.85 5.77 13.27
C GLN A 241 39.02 5.50 14.76
N LEU A 242 39.86 4.54 15.17
CA LEU A 242 40.13 4.20 16.57
C LEU A 242 40.75 5.39 17.30
N LYS A 243 41.63 6.16 16.66
CA LYS A 243 42.25 7.36 17.22
C LYS A 243 41.23 8.49 17.34
N SER A 244 40.34 8.66 16.37
CA SER A 244 39.21 9.60 16.46
C SER A 244 38.21 9.18 17.54
N PHE A 245 37.96 7.88 17.68
CA PHE A 245 37.06 7.32 18.69
C PHE A 245 37.69 7.43 20.07
N LYS A 246 39.01 7.22 20.20
CA LYS A 246 39.77 7.38 21.44
C LYS A 246 39.89 8.85 21.83
N GLN A 247 40.01 9.78 20.87
CA GLN A 247 39.95 11.22 21.14
C GLN A 247 38.54 11.67 21.52
N ALA A 248 37.49 11.16 20.86
CA ALA A 248 36.10 11.42 21.23
C ALA A 248 35.78 10.82 22.60
N PHE A 249 36.28 9.62 22.91
CA PHE A 249 36.14 8.97 24.20
C PHE A 249 36.88 9.75 25.28
N LEU A 250 38.13 10.17 25.04
CA LEU A 250 38.89 11.02 25.98
C LEU A 250 38.21 12.38 26.18
N HIS A 251 37.56 12.93 25.15
CA HIS A 251 36.78 14.16 25.26
C HIS A 251 35.51 13.94 26.08
N GLN A 252 34.80 12.84 25.87
CA GLN A 252 33.64 12.45 26.68
C GLN A 252 34.04 12.11 28.12
N GLU A 253 35.18 11.48 28.34
CA GLU A 253 35.73 11.16 29.65
C GLU A 253 36.12 12.43 30.40
N LYS A 254 36.76 13.40 29.74
CA LYS A 254 36.98 14.74 30.29
C LYS A 254 35.67 15.49 30.57
N LYS A 255 34.66 15.33 29.72
CA LYS A 255 33.33 15.92 29.92
C LYS A 255 32.62 15.28 31.12
N ILE A 256 32.69 13.95 31.26
CA ILE A 256 32.18 13.19 32.40
C ILE A 256 32.94 13.59 33.67
N GLN A 257 34.27 13.70 33.64
CA GLN A 257 35.06 14.20 34.78
C GLN A 257 34.69 15.64 35.14
N SER A 258 34.45 16.52 34.16
CA SER A 258 33.99 17.89 34.44
C SER A 258 32.57 17.94 35.01
N LEU A 259 31.69 17.00 34.61
CA LEU A 259 30.34 16.87 35.14
C LEU A 259 30.35 16.22 36.53
N GLN A 260 31.25 15.27 36.78
CA GLN A 260 31.50 14.68 38.09
C GLN A 260 32.11 15.70 39.05
N GLN A 261 33.02 16.56 38.58
CA GLN A 261 33.54 17.70 39.34
C GLN A 261 32.40 18.68 39.66
N LYS A 262 31.57 19.06 38.68
CA LYS A 262 30.39 19.91 38.92
C LYS A 262 29.36 19.26 39.84
N LEU A 263 29.21 17.94 39.81
CA LEU A 263 28.36 17.20 40.75
C LEU A 263 28.97 17.16 42.15
N ALA A 264 30.30 16.99 42.27
CA ALA A 264 31.00 17.06 43.54
C ALA A 264 30.91 18.47 44.13
N ASP A 265 31.13 19.51 43.33
CA ASP A 265 30.98 20.91 43.75
C ASP A 265 29.54 21.22 44.16
N ARG A 266 28.53 20.72 43.42
CA ARG A 266 27.11 20.82 43.82
C ARG A 266 26.78 20.00 45.07
N THR A 267 27.45 18.87 45.29
CA THR A 267 27.27 18.05 46.49
C THR A 267 27.87 18.78 47.68
N ILE A 268 29.05 19.38 47.54
CA ILE A 268 29.68 20.25 48.55
C ILE A 268 28.81 21.48 48.82
N GLU A 269 28.25 22.12 47.79
CA GLU A 269 27.34 23.25 47.94
C GLU A 269 26.01 22.84 48.60
N SER A 270 25.48 21.66 48.26
CA SER A 270 24.30 21.06 48.89
C SER A 270 24.57 20.68 50.35
N ASP A 271 25.73 20.11 50.66
CA ASP A 271 26.13 19.76 52.02
C ASP A 271 26.41 21.01 52.85
N GLN A 272 26.93 22.08 52.23
CA GLN A 272 27.07 23.38 52.88
C GLN A 272 25.69 24.01 53.15
N ARG A 273 24.76 23.96 52.18
CA ARG A 273 23.36 24.37 52.40
C ARG A 273 22.66 23.51 53.44
N LEU A 274 22.96 22.22 53.51
CA LEU A 274 22.43 21.31 54.53
C LEU A 274 23.03 21.66 55.90
N LYS A 275 24.31 21.98 56.00
CA LYS A 275 24.95 22.48 57.22
C LYS A 275 24.38 23.83 57.64
N ASP A 276 24.17 24.76 56.72
CA ASP A 276 23.59 26.08 57.00
C ASP A 276 22.11 25.96 57.40
N MET A 277 21.36 25.04 56.78
CA MET A 277 19.98 24.71 57.15
C MET A 277 19.91 23.98 58.50
N THR A 278 20.85 23.08 58.79
CA THR A 278 20.97 22.41 60.09
C THR A 278 21.39 23.39 61.17
N ALA A 279 22.28 24.34 60.86
CA ALA A 279 22.65 25.43 61.76
C ALA A 279 21.46 26.36 62.02
N ALA A 280 20.66 26.70 60.99
CA ALA A 280 19.43 27.47 61.15
C ALA A 280 18.34 26.71 61.95
N GLN A 281 18.20 25.40 61.74
CA GLN A 281 17.32 24.54 62.56
C GLN A 281 17.82 24.41 63.99
N THR A 282 19.13 24.33 64.21
CA THR A 282 19.75 24.32 65.54
C THR A 282 19.56 25.66 66.22
N GLN A 283 19.68 26.78 65.51
CA GLN A 283 19.42 28.13 66.04
C GLN A 283 17.93 28.32 66.40
N LEU A 284 17.01 27.79 65.57
CA LEU A 284 15.57 27.73 65.86
C LEU A 284 15.25 26.82 67.04
N GLN A 285 15.98 25.73 67.22
CA GLN A 285 15.84 24.84 68.36
C GLN A 285 16.44 25.43 69.64
N ILE A 286 17.54 26.19 69.56
CA ILE A 286 18.11 26.96 70.67
C ILE A 286 17.11 28.04 71.10
N THR A 287 16.56 28.83 70.18
CA THR A 287 15.54 29.85 70.52
C THR A 287 14.24 29.22 71.06
N ARG A 288 13.85 28.04 70.57
CA ARG A 288 12.73 27.26 71.13
C ARG A 288 13.03 26.72 72.54
N ASN A 289 14.25 26.24 72.77
CA ASN A 289 14.71 25.76 74.08
C ASN A 289 14.92 26.92 75.06
N GLU A 290 15.32 28.11 74.61
CA GLU A 290 15.39 29.33 75.44
C GLU A 290 13.99 29.79 75.87
N PHE A 291 13.01 29.70 74.95
CA PHE A 291 11.60 29.96 75.26
C PHE A 291 11.01 28.93 76.24
N GLU A 292 11.36 27.64 76.10
CA GLU A 292 10.98 26.60 77.06
C GLU A 292 11.73 26.71 78.40
N ASN A 293 12.99 27.15 78.40
CA ASN A 293 13.76 27.42 79.62
C ASN A 293 13.21 28.62 80.42
N MET A 294 12.58 29.60 79.77
CA MET A 294 11.82 30.64 80.48
C MET A 294 10.58 30.06 81.19
N LYS A 295 9.91 29.05 80.61
CA LYS A 295 8.82 28.30 81.26
C LYS A 295 9.31 27.37 82.38
N ILE A 296 10.49 26.78 82.23
CA ILE A 296 11.09 25.88 83.23
C ILE A 296 11.66 26.66 84.42
N ASN A 297 12.17 27.89 84.24
CA ASN A 297 12.59 28.76 85.34
C ASN A 297 11.42 29.23 86.24
N GLU A 298 10.18 29.17 85.73
CA GLU A 298 8.96 29.37 86.51
C GLU A 298 8.59 28.13 87.34
N ILE A 299 8.98 26.93 86.88
CA ILE A 299 8.78 25.63 87.55
C ILE A 299 9.91 25.33 88.57
N ILE A 300 11.13 25.82 88.35
CA ILE A 300 12.28 25.67 89.28
C ILE A 300 12.07 26.44 90.60
N LYS A 301 11.31 27.54 90.59
CA LYS A 301 10.87 28.22 91.83
C LYS A 301 9.98 27.34 92.71
N LEU A 302 9.17 26.46 92.11
CA LEU A 302 8.28 25.54 92.83
C LEU A 302 9.02 24.31 93.42
N ASN A 303 10.08 23.84 92.77
CA ASN A 303 10.82 22.65 93.23
C ASN A 303 11.91 22.91 94.28
N SER A 304 12.33 24.17 94.49
CA SER A 304 13.22 24.56 95.60
C SER A 304 12.62 24.38 97.00
N THR A 305 11.30 24.13 97.09
CA THR A 305 10.58 23.89 98.35
C THR A 305 10.60 22.42 98.78
N ILE A 306 10.87 21.49 97.85
CA ILE A 306 10.74 20.04 98.08
C ILE A 306 12.08 19.43 98.55
N GLU A 307 13.23 20.00 98.19
CA GLU A 307 14.55 19.50 98.62
C GLU A 307 14.87 19.76 100.10
N ASN A 308 14.22 20.73 100.75
CA ASN A 308 14.42 21.02 102.18
C ASN A 308 13.76 20.01 103.14
N LYS A 309 12.94 19.08 102.65
CA LYS A 309 12.21 18.09 103.50
C LYS A 309 12.89 16.73 103.62
N ASN A 310 13.85 16.41 102.75
CA ASN A 310 14.52 15.09 102.75
C ASN A 310 15.72 14.98 103.72
N ALA A 311 16.02 16.04 104.48
CA ALA A 311 16.98 16.01 105.58
C ALA A 311 16.40 15.42 106.90
N GLU A 312 15.08 15.20 106.99
CA GLU A 312 14.41 14.59 108.16
C GLU A 312 14.39 13.04 108.12
N ILE A 313 15.25 12.44 107.28
CA ILE A 313 15.48 10.99 107.15
C ILE A 313 16.39 10.42 108.26
N SER A 314 16.90 11.27 109.17
CA SER A 314 17.68 10.82 110.33
C SER A 314 16.84 10.25 111.50
N LYS A 315 15.49 10.23 111.39
CA LYS A 315 14.57 9.58 112.36
C LYS A 315 14.29 8.10 112.09
N LEU A 316 14.85 7.52 111.03
CA LEU A 316 15.57 6.24 111.09
C LEU A 316 14.89 5.02 111.75
N LYS A 317 15.53 4.34 112.68
CA LYS A 317 15.48 4.70 114.09
C LYS A 317 14.49 3.79 114.85
N ALA A 318 13.23 4.23 114.93
CA ALA A 318 12.15 3.64 115.74
C ALA A 318 11.13 2.77 114.97
N GLU A 319 11.15 2.82 113.63
CA GLU A 319 10.16 2.18 112.75
C GLU A 319 10.35 0.66 112.61
N ASN A 320 11.48 0.14 113.07
CA ASN A 320 11.86 -1.28 113.02
C ASN A 320 11.06 -2.18 113.99
N SER A 321 10.14 -1.62 114.78
CA SER A 321 9.24 -2.36 115.68
C SER A 321 7.86 -2.66 115.06
N LYS A 322 7.44 -1.91 114.02
CA LYS A 322 6.14 -2.09 113.34
C LYS A 322 6.12 -3.20 112.29
N LEU A 323 7.29 -3.55 111.74
CA LEU A 323 7.43 -4.58 110.69
C LEU A 323 7.06 -6.01 111.16
N GLN A 324 7.01 -6.25 112.48
CA GLN A 324 6.53 -7.53 113.04
C GLN A 324 5.00 -7.66 113.01
N GLU A 325 4.24 -6.56 112.92
CA GLU A 325 2.78 -6.55 112.87
C GLU A 325 2.26 -6.76 111.43
N GLU A 326 3.00 -6.32 110.42
CA GLU A 326 2.67 -6.46 109.00
C GLU A 326 2.71 -7.91 108.48
N ILE A 327 3.49 -8.80 109.11
CA ILE A 327 3.55 -10.23 108.75
C ILE A 327 2.19 -10.92 109.00
N SER A 328 1.46 -10.48 110.02
CA SER A 328 0.14 -11.04 110.35
C SER A 328 -0.94 -10.62 109.34
N GLU A 329 -0.84 -9.42 108.77
CA GLU A 329 -1.74 -8.97 107.71
C GLU A 329 -1.55 -9.71 106.38
N LEU A 330 -0.30 -10.10 106.06
CA LEU A 330 0.02 -10.82 104.82
C LEU A 330 -0.64 -12.19 104.75
N ILE A 331 -0.80 -12.87 105.89
CA ILE A 331 -1.52 -14.16 105.97
C ILE A 331 -3.00 -13.99 105.62
N SER A 332 -3.64 -12.89 106.03
CA SER A 332 -5.04 -12.60 105.68
C SER A 332 -5.24 -12.34 104.18
N LYS A 333 -4.24 -11.72 103.52
CA LYS A 333 -4.25 -11.42 102.09
C LYS A 333 -4.12 -12.69 101.23
N SER A 334 -3.37 -13.69 101.69
CA SER A 334 -3.24 -15.00 101.02
C SER A 334 -4.59 -15.70 100.85
N SER A 335 -5.44 -15.73 101.88
CA SER A 335 -6.78 -16.36 101.81
C SER A 335 -7.73 -15.72 100.79
N LYS A 336 -7.57 -14.41 100.52
CA LYS A 336 -8.37 -13.69 99.52
C LYS A 336 -7.91 -13.99 98.09
N ILE A 337 -6.64 -14.33 97.91
CA ILE A 337 -6.07 -14.71 96.62
C ILE A 337 -6.59 -16.09 96.19
N GLU A 338 -6.69 -17.06 97.10
CA GLU A 338 -7.24 -18.39 96.81
C GLU A 338 -8.70 -18.33 96.33
N LYS A 339 -9.52 -17.48 96.96
CA LYS A 339 -10.92 -17.26 96.50
C LYS A 339 -10.99 -16.64 95.10
N LYS A 340 -10.06 -15.75 94.76
CA LYS A 340 -9.95 -15.19 93.40
C LYS A 340 -9.48 -16.23 92.38
N GLN A 341 -8.57 -17.13 92.75
CA GLN A 341 -8.13 -18.23 91.88
C GLN A 341 -9.30 -19.14 91.49
N SER A 342 -10.17 -19.50 92.43
CA SER A 342 -11.36 -20.32 92.15
C SER A 342 -12.35 -19.62 91.20
N GLN A 343 -12.53 -18.30 91.34
CA GLN A 343 -13.37 -17.52 90.41
C GLN A 343 -12.74 -17.41 89.01
N MET A 344 -11.42 -17.35 88.90
CA MET A 344 -10.73 -17.36 87.61
C MET A 344 -10.89 -18.69 86.89
N HIS A 345 -10.83 -19.83 87.60
CA HIS A 345 -11.00 -21.14 86.97
C HIS A 345 -12.38 -21.27 86.31
N LYS A 346 -13.45 -20.85 87.00
CA LYS A 346 -14.80 -20.82 86.40
C LYS A 346 -14.93 -19.93 85.17
N LYS A 347 -14.13 -18.85 85.08
CA LYS A 347 -14.09 -18.00 83.88
C LYS A 347 -13.34 -18.66 82.74
N ILE A 348 -12.28 -19.41 83.03
CA ILE A 348 -11.52 -20.17 82.04
C ILE A 348 -12.43 -21.23 81.40
N ASP A 349 -13.16 -22.00 82.22
CA ASP A 349 -14.08 -23.04 81.71
C ASP A 349 -15.15 -22.45 80.77
N ASN A 350 -15.72 -21.30 81.11
CA ASN A 350 -16.70 -20.61 80.27
C ASN A 350 -16.08 -20.06 78.96
N LEU A 351 -14.83 -19.60 79.00
CA LEU A 351 -14.12 -19.13 77.82
C LEU A 351 -13.76 -20.29 76.88
N GLU A 352 -13.38 -21.45 77.41
CA GLU A 352 -13.12 -22.65 76.63
C GLU A 352 -14.39 -23.14 75.92
N HIS A 353 -15.54 -23.12 76.62
CA HIS A 353 -16.82 -23.46 76.01
C HIS A 353 -17.19 -22.51 74.85
N ASN A 354 -17.03 -21.20 75.05
CA ASN A 354 -17.29 -20.21 74.01
C ASN A 354 -16.32 -20.33 72.84
N TYR A 355 -15.05 -20.62 73.10
CA TYR A 355 -14.04 -20.86 72.07
C TYR A 355 -14.41 -22.06 71.18
N SER A 356 -14.92 -23.14 71.78
CA SER A 356 -15.40 -24.32 71.05
C SER A 356 -16.60 -23.99 70.13
N LEU A 357 -17.55 -23.19 70.61
CA LEU A 357 -18.69 -22.73 69.81
C LEU A 357 -18.24 -21.86 68.62
N SER A 358 -17.34 -20.90 68.86
CA SER A 358 -16.78 -20.07 67.78
C SER A 358 -15.97 -20.90 66.78
N GLN A 359 -15.25 -21.94 67.21
CA GLN A 359 -14.55 -22.84 66.28
C GLN A 359 -15.51 -23.57 65.34
N ASN A 360 -16.63 -24.07 65.89
CA ASN A 360 -17.66 -24.73 65.11
C ASN A 360 -18.32 -23.77 64.11
N GLU A 361 -18.59 -22.53 64.50
CA GLU A 361 -19.12 -21.51 63.60
C GLU A 361 -18.13 -21.16 62.47
N ASN A 362 -16.84 -21.05 62.80
CA ASN A 362 -15.79 -20.79 61.83
C ASN A 362 -15.65 -21.93 60.80
N SER A 363 -15.83 -23.18 61.24
CA SER A 363 -15.85 -24.33 60.32
C SER A 363 -17.03 -24.28 59.33
N LYS A 364 -18.22 -23.83 59.79
CA LYS A 364 -19.40 -23.66 58.94
C LYS A 364 -19.19 -22.54 57.93
N LEU A 365 -18.66 -21.40 58.37
CA LEU A 365 -18.33 -20.27 57.49
C LEU A 365 -17.27 -20.65 56.45
N LYS A 366 -16.30 -21.48 56.82
CA LYS A 366 -15.29 -21.99 55.88
C LYS A 366 -15.92 -22.84 54.76
N ILE A 367 -16.80 -23.77 55.11
CA ILE A 367 -17.53 -24.60 54.14
C ILE A 367 -18.41 -23.71 53.23
N GLN A 368 -19.06 -22.69 53.80
CA GLN A 368 -19.86 -21.73 53.02
C GLN A 368 -19.01 -20.91 52.05
N ASN A 369 -17.82 -20.45 52.46
CA ASN A 369 -16.87 -19.75 51.59
C ASN A 369 -16.34 -20.65 50.47
N GLU A 370 -16.05 -21.91 50.75
CA GLU A 370 -15.65 -22.88 49.72
C GLU A 370 -16.77 -23.09 48.68
N LYS A 371 -18.04 -23.17 49.12
CA LYS A 371 -19.20 -23.27 48.23
C LYS A 371 -19.40 -22.01 47.38
N LEU A 372 -19.30 -20.83 47.98
CA LEU A 372 -19.38 -19.55 47.26
C LEU A 372 -18.24 -19.39 46.25
N ASN A 373 -17.01 -19.81 46.59
CA ASN A 373 -15.88 -19.78 45.67
C ASN A 373 -16.09 -20.73 44.48
N SER A 374 -16.65 -21.92 44.69
CA SER A 374 -17.02 -22.82 43.58
C SER A 374 -18.04 -22.15 42.65
N GLN A 375 -19.07 -21.51 43.20
CA GLN A 375 -20.08 -20.80 42.42
C GLN A 375 -19.50 -19.59 41.66
N LEU A 376 -18.57 -18.87 42.28
CA LEU A 376 -17.86 -17.76 41.67
C LEU A 376 -17.00 -18.24 40.49
N ASN A 377 -16.33 -19.39 40.63
CA ASN A 377 -15.55 -19.98 39.55
C ASN A 377 -16.44 -20.42 38.38
N ASP A 378 -17.57 -21.09 38.65
CA ASP A 378 -18.53 -21.49 37.61
C ASP A 378 -19.10 -20.27 36.86
N LEU A 379 -19.40 -19.18 37.59
CA LEU A 379 -19.84 -17.91 36.98
C LEU A 379 -18.73 -17.25 36.18
N THR A 380 -17.49 -17.32 36.66
CA THR A 380 -16.31 -16.79 35.96
C THR A 380 -16.08 -17.52 34.65
N ASP A 381 -16.21 -18.84 34.63
CA ASP A 381 -16.05 -19.63 33.41
C ASP A 381 -17.20 -19.38 32.42
N LYS A 382 -18.45 -19.29 32.90
CA LYS A 382 -19.59 -18.85 32.06
C LYS A 382 -19.38 -17.45 31.47
N TYR A 383 -18.79 -16.53 32.23
CA TYR A 383 -18.49 -15.18 31.75
C TYR A 383 -17.36 -15.19 30.71
N LYS A 384 -16.33 -16.04 30.87
CA LYS A 384 -15.29 -16.25 29.84
C LYS A 384 -15.89 -16.80 28.55
N ASP A 385 -16.80 -17.77 28.63
CA ASP A 385 -17.47 -18.34 27.47
C ASP A 385 -18.32 -17.28 26.74
N GLN A 386 -19.05 -16.44 27.48
CA GLN A 386 -19.78 -15.31 26.90
C GLN A 386 -18.85 -14.28 26.23
N ILE A 387 -17.69 -13.99 26.83
CA ILE A 387 -16.66 -13.14 26.20
C ILE A 387 -16.15 -13.77 24.91
N ALA A 388 -15.93 -15.08 24.88
CA ALA A 388 -15.49 -15.80 23.69
C ALA A 388 -16.53 -15.69 22.55
N VAL A 389 -17.81 -15.88 22.88
CA VAL A 389 -18.93 -15.73 21.93
C VAL A 389 -19.06 -14.29 21.43
N LEU A 390 -18.93 -13.29 22.31
CA LEU A 390 -18.93 -11.88 21.92
C LEU A 390 -17.74 -11.54 21.02
N LYS A 391 -16.57 -12.12 21.27
CA LYS A 391 -15.38 -11.93 20.45
C LYS A 391 -15.57 -12.52 19.04
N SER A 392 -16.12 -13.73 18.92
CA SER A 392 -16.44 -14.31 17.62
C SER A 392 -17.53 -13.54 16.88
N SER A 393 -18.56 -13.06 17.59
CA SER A 393 -19.61 -12.22 17.01
C SER A 393 -19.05 -10.89 16.49
N LYS A 394 -18.16 -10.24 17.25
CA LYS A 394 -17.47 -9.01 16.84
C LYS A 394 -16.61 -9.22 15.59
N GLN A 395 -15.85 -10.31 15.53
CA GLN A 395 -15.08 -10.66 14.34
C GLN A 395 -15.97 -10.89 13.11
N ASN A 396 -17.15 -11.49 13.31
CA ASN A 396 -18.11 -11.69 12.23
C ASN A 396 -18.70 -10.37 11.72
N ILE A 397 -19.00 -9.43 12.63
CA ILE A 397 -19.45 -8.07 12.29
C ILE A 397 -18.34 -7.30 11.55
N GLU A 398 -17.08 -7.41 11.98
CA GLU A 398 -15.94 -6.80 11.30
C GLU A 398 -15.76 -7.35 9.87
N SER A 399 -15.88 -8.68 9.69
CA SER A 399 -15.85 -9.32 8.37
C SER A 399 -17.00 -8.85 7.47
N LEU A 400 -18.23 -8.78 7.99
CA LEU A 400 -19.39 -8.27 7.23
C LEU A 400 -19.24 -6.79 6.86
N ASN A 401 -18.67 -5.97 7.75
CA ASN A 401 -18.40 -4.56 7.46
C ASN A 401 -17.32 -4.40 6.38
N GLU A 402 -16.30 -5.25 6.38
CA GLU A 402 -15.28 -5.27 5.33
C GLU A 402 -15.86 -5.72 3.98
N GLN A 403 -16.73 -6.73 3.96
CA GLN A 403 -17.49 -7.12 2.78
C GLN A 403 -18.36 -5.97 2.25
N ASN A 404 -19.12 -5.29 3.11
CA ASN A 404 -19.92 -4.13 2.72
C ASN A 404 -19.07 -2.98 2.16
N ARG A 405 -17.87 -2.75 2.72
CA ARG A 405 -16.94 -1.74 2.20
C ARG A 405 -16.43 -2.11 0.82
N ASN A 406 -16.11 -3.37 0.58
CA ASN A 406 -15.65 -3.86 -0.71
C ASN A 406 -16.78 -3.78 -1.76
N LEU A 407 -17.99 -4.22 -1.42
CA LEU A 407 -19.17 -4.07 -2.30
C LEU A 407 -19.44 -2.61 -2.66
N LYS A 408 -19.25 -1.68 -1.72
CA LYS A 408 -19.40 -0.25 -1.98
C LYS A 408 -18.35 0.29 -2.96
N LEU A 409 -17.09 -0.15 -2.81
CA LEU A 409 -16.02 0.20 -3.75
C LEU A 409 -16.25 -0.38 -5.14
N ASP A 410 -16.76 -1.61 -5.23
CA ASP A 410 -17.08 -2.24 -6.51
C ASP A 410 -18.27 -1.55 -7.20
N LEU A 411 -19.29 -1.14 -6.43
CA LEU A 411 -20.38 -0.29 -6.95
C LEU A 411 -19.87 1.07 -7.45
N GLU A 412 -18.91 1.69 -6.76
CA GLU A 412 -18.29 2.94 -7.22
C GLU A 412 -17.49 2.75 -8.50
N LYS A 413 -16.74 1.64 -8.64
CA LYS A 413 -16.03 1.30 -9.88
C LYS A 413 -17.00 1.05 -11.04
N SER A 414 -18.04 0.26 -10.83
CA SER A 414 -19.05 0.00 -11.86
C SER A 414 -19.78 1.29 -12.26
N ARG A 415 -20.03 2.22 -11.32
CA ARG A 415 -20.58 3.55 -11.66
C ARG A 415 -19.62 4.36 -12.51
N ALA A 416 -18.33 4.43 -12.15
CA ALA A 416 -17.34 5.13 -12.95
C ALA A 416 -17.18 4.52 -14.36
N GLU A 417 -17.28 3.20 -14.47
CA GLU A 417 -17.27 2.49 -15.76
C GLU A 417 -18.54 2.77 -16.58
N ILE A 418 -19.71 2.83 -15.95
CA ILE A 418 -20.96 3.25 -16.59
C ILE A 418 -20.84 4.70 -17.09
N ASP A 419 -20.28 5.61 -16.29
CA ASP A 419 -20.11 7.02 -16.67
C ASP A 419 -19.14 7.15 -17.85
N PHE A 420 -18.02 6.43 -17.84
CA PHE A 420 -17.08 6.36 -18.95
C PHE A 420 -17.72 5.76 -20.22
N ASN A 421 -18.51 4.69 -20.07
CA ASN A 421 -19.24 4.09 -21.18
C ASN A 421 -20.34 5.02 -21.73
N ASN A 422 -20.98 5.82 -20.88
CA ASN A 422 -21.94 6.83 -21.31
C ASN A 422 -21.25 7.96 -22.07
N GLU A 423 -20.09 8.41 -21.62
CA GLU A 423 -19.29 9.44 -22.30
C GLU A 423 -18.81 8.95 -23.68
N THR A 424 -18.26 7.74 -23.75
CA THR A 424 -17.86 7.12 -25.03
C THR A 424 -19.06 6.88 -25.94
N MET A 425 -20.21 6.46 -25.42
CA MET A 425 -21.44 6.33 -26.20
C MET A 425 -21.93 7.69 -26.75
N ASN A 426 -21.81 8.76 -25.98
CA ASN A 426 -22.16 10.11 -26.43
C ASN A 426 -21.19 10.60 -27.52
N ASN A 427 -19.89 10.32 -27.38
CA ASN A 427 -18.90 10.60 -28.42
C ASN A 427 -19.20 9.81 -29.70
N LEU A 428 -19.49 8.52 -29.60
CA LEU A 428 -19.89 7.68 -30.75
C LEU A 428 -21.21 8.14 -31.39
N LYS A 429 -22.15 8.69 -30.62
CA LYS A 429 -23.37 9.31 -31.17
C LYS A 429 -23.03 10.57 -31.96
N SER A 430 -22.18 11.44 -31.41
CA SER A 430 -21.69 12.63 -32.11
C SER A 430 -20.96 12.27 -33.41
N ASP A 431 -20.09 11.25 -33.35
CA ASP A 431 -19.37 10.75 -34.53
C ASP A 431 -20.34 10.17 -35.55
N ASN A 432 -21.35 9.41 -35.13
CA ASN A 432 -22.41 8.92 -36.03
C ASN A 432 -23.22 10.05 -36.65
N GLU A 433 -23.54 11.12 -35.90
CA GLU A 433 -24.20 12.31 -36.45
C GLU A 433 -23.32 13.01 -37.49
N GLN A 434 -22.00 13.10 -37.24
CA GLN A 434 -21.05 13.67 -38.17
C GLN A 434 -20.88 12.81 -39.43
N ILE A 435 -20.78 11.49 -39.28
CA ILE A 435 -20.72 10.54 -40.39
C ILE A 435 -22.03 10.61 -41.19
N ASN A 436 -23.18 10.68 -40.55
CA ASN A 436 -24.47 10.84 -41.24
C ASN A 436 -24.54 12.15 -42.03
N LYS A 437 -24.01 13.25 -41.49
CA LYS A 437 -23.86 14.51 -42.25
C LYS A 437 -22.93 14.33 -43.45
N GLN A 438 -21.77 13.70 -43.27
CA GLN A 438 -20.83 13.43 -44.37
C GLN A 438 -21.44 12.51 -45.45
N VAL A 439 -22.23 11.51 -45.07
CA VAL A 439 -22.96 10.63 -46.00
C VAL A 439 -24.03 11.41 -46.74
N ALA A 440 -24.77 12.29 -46.06
CA ALA A 440 -25.75 13.16 -46.69
C ALA A 440 -25.09 14.12 -47.70
N ASP A 441 -23.97 14.74 -47.33
CA ASP A 441 -23.19 15.63 -48.19
C ASP A 441 -22.61 14.88 -49.39
N ALA A 442 -22.06 13.68 -49.17
CA ALA A 442 -21.57 12.81 -50.25
C ALA A 442 -22.70 12.34 -51.16
N SER A 443 -23.89 12.05 -50.62
CA SER A 443 -25.09 11.69 -51.39
C SER A 443 -25.57 12.87 -52.24
N ASN A 444 -25.59 14.08 -51.69
CA ASN A 444 -25.92 15.28 -52.43
C ASN A 444 -24.90 15.55 -53.54
N LYS A 445 -23.61 15.39 -53.25
CA LYS A 445 -22.55 15.52 -54.25
C LYS A 445 -22.61 14.45 -55.33
N LEU A 446 -23.00 13.23 -54.98
CA LEU A 446 -23.28 12.17 -55.94
C LEU A 446 -24.46 12.53 -56.84
N LYS A 447 -25.54 13.11 -56.29
CA LYS A 447 -26.67 13.61 -57.09
C LYS A 447 -26.24 14.75 -58.02
N GLU A 448 -25.45 15.70 -57.53
CA GLU A 448 -24.88 16.78 -58.36
C GLU A 448 -23.99 16.23 -59.47
N LEU A 449 -23.10 15.28 -59.16
CA LEU A 449 -22.26 14.61 -60.14
C LEU A 449 -23.11 13.80 -61.12
N GLN A 450 -24.20 13.17 -60.68
CA GLN A 450 -25.10 12.42 -61.53
C GLN A 450 -25.90 13.33 -62.47
N ILE A 451 -26.35 14.50 -62.00
CA ILE A 451 -26.92 15.56 -62.84
C ILE A 451 -25.86 16.05 -63.83
N SER A 452 -24.64 16.30 -63.37
CA SER A 452 -23.54 16.71 -64.24
C SER A 452 -23.21 15.64 -65.27
N ILE A 453 -23.21 14.35 -64.91
CA ILE A 453 -23.05 13.24 -65.85
C ILE A 453 -24.21 13.22 -66.83
N GLN A 454 -25.46 13.40 -66.42
CA GLN A 454 -26.60 13.48 -67.33
C GLN A 454 -26.50 14.67 -68.29
N GLU A 455 -26.04 15.82 -67.81
CA GLU A 455 -25.75 16.99 -68.66
C GLU A 455 -24.59 16.70 -69.62
N LYS A 456 -23.52 16.05 -69.15
CA LYS A 456 -22.39 15.63 -69.98
C LYS A 456 -22.79 14.55 -70.97
N ASP A 457 -23.69 13.64 -70.62
CA ASP A 457 -24.23 12.60 -71.49
C ASP A 457 -25.16 13.22 -72.54
N LYS A 458 -25.95 14.23 -72.16
CA LYS A 458 -26.71 15.04 -73.12
C LYS A 458 -25.79 15.78 -74.07
N VAL A 459 -24.72 16.40 -73.57
CA VAL A 459 -23.69 17.03 -74.39
C VAL A 459 -22.94 16.00 -75.23
N ILE A 460 -22.65 14.80 -74.72
CA ILE A 460 -22.02 13.71 -75.48
C ILE A 460 -22.99 13.23 -76.56
N PHE A 461 -24.28 13.14 -76.28
CA PHE A 461 -25.29 12.79 -77.26
C PHE A 461 -25.41 13.87 -78.34
N GLU A 462 -25.47 15.14 -77.95
CA GLU A 462 -25.42 16.29 -78.87
C GLU A 462 -24.13 16.28 -79.69
N LEU A 463 -22.96 16.07 -79.06
CA LEU A 463 -21.66 15.93 -79.70
C LEU A 463 -21.52 14.64 -80.52
N GLN A 464 -22.26 13.57 -80.23
CA GLN A 464 -22.28 12.34 -81.03
C GLN A 464 -23.13 12.55 -82.26
N THR A 465 -24.27 13.22 -82.10
CA THR A 465 -25.12 13.67 -83.21
C THR A 465 -24.35 14.65 -84.07
N GLU A 466 -23.63 15.58 -83.45
CA GLU A 466 -22.71 16.50 -84.11
C GLU A 466 -21.52 15.75 -84.69
N ARG A 467 -20.94 14.73 -84.05
CA ARG A 467 -19.85 13.90 -84.61
C ARG A 467 -20.34 13.07 -85.78
N ASP A 468 -21.60 12.65 -85.80
CA ASP A 468 -22.16 11.90 -86.90
C ASP A 468 -22.52 12.84 -88.06
N ASN A 469 -23.00 14.06 -87.76
CA ASN A 469 -23.12 15.17 -88.70
C ASN A 469 -21.74 15.61 -89.23
N ILE A 470 -20.73 15.73 -88.37
CA ILE A 470 -19.31 16.02 -88.62
C ILE A 470 -18.61 14.77 -89.16
N LYS A 471 -19.17 13.57 -89.14
CA LYS A 471 -18.62 12.41 -89.87
C LYS A 471 -19.14 12.44 -91.29
N LEU A 472 -20.39 12.86 -91.48
CA LEU A 472 -20.91 13.29 -92.78
C LEU A 472 -20.11 14.49 -93.31
N GLU A 473 -19.80 15.45 -92.46
CA GLU A 473 -19.05 16.65 -92.80
C GLU A 473 -17.55 16.35 -92.90
N ASN A 474 -16.93 15.48 -92.09
CA ASN A 474 -15.54 15.00 -92.21
C ASN A 474 -15.39 13.98 -93.32
N LYS A 475 -16.44 13.36 -93.80
CA LYS A 475 -16.39 12.74 -95.12
C LYS A 475 -16.24 13.83 -96.18
N SER A 476 -16.92 14.98 -96.02
CA SER A 476 -16.80 16.18 -96.86
C SER A 476 -15.56 17.07 -96.58
N ILE A 477 -14.92 16.95 -95.41
CA ILE A 477 -13.80 17.77 -94.91
C ILE A 477 -12.51 16.95 -94.87
N ARG A 478 -12.52 15.60 -94.74
CA ARG A 478 -11.36 14.77 -95.14
C ARG A 478 -11.10 14.86 -96.65
N GLU A 479 -12.08 15.31 -97.42
CA GLU A 479 -11.89 15.78 -98.80
C GLU A 479 -11.32 17.22 -98.89
N LYS A 480 -11.27 18.01 -97.80
CA LYS A 480 -10.88 19.44 -97.82
C LYS A 480 -9.79 19.89 -96.85
N LEU A 481 -9.40 19.11 -95.84
CA LEU A 481 -8.44 19.56 -94.82
C LEU A 481 -7.30 18.56 -94.62
N ILE A 482 -6.74 18.15 -95.76
CA ILE A 482 -5.30 18.35 -95.99
C ILE A 482 -5.01 19.85 -95.74
N SER A 483 -4.88 20.28 -94.48
CA SER A 483 -4.31 21.61 -94.09
C SER A 483 -4.29 21.82 -92.56
N SER A 484 -3.07 21.97 -92.00
CA SER A 484 -2.67 22.70 -90.75
C SER A 484 -3.00 22.10 -89.35
N THR A 485 -2.03 21.52 -88.59
CA THR A 485 -1.11 22.08 -87.51
C THR A 485 -1.80 22.44 -86.17
N SER A 486 -1.26 22.40 -84.93
CA SER A 486 -0.02 21.97 -84.21
C SER A 486 -0.24 22.22 -82.68
N LYS A 487 0.50 21.55 -81.77
CA LYS A 487 0.40 21.65 -80.28
C LYS A 487 1.35 22.70 -79.65
N ILE A 488 1.06 23.21 -78.43
CA ILE A 488 1.90 24.12 -77.59
C ILE A 488 2.15 23.55 -76.18
N ASP A 489 3.32 23.92 -75.63
CA ASP A 489 4.09 23.44 -74.47
C ASP A 489 4.03 24.38 -73.23
N GLU A 490 4.42 23.88 -72.06
CA GLU A 490 4.07 24.33 -70.70
C GLU A 490 5.35 24.58 -69.84
N SER A 491 5.77 25.85 -69.64
CA SER A 491 6.87 26.20 -68.70
C SER A 491 6.88 27.68 -68.29
N ALA A 492 6.20 28.04 -67.20
CA ALA A 492 6.53 29.20 -66.33
C ALA A 492 5.74 29.20 -65.00
N MET A 493 6.37 28.88 -63.86
CA MET A 493 5.75 29.02 -62.52
C MET A 493 6.79 29.46 -61.46
N ILE A 494 6.67 30.70 -60.97
CA ILE A 494 6.62 31.16 -59.55
C ILE A 494 6.52 32.70 -59.55
N PRO A 495 5.45 33.31 -59.01
CA PRO A 495 5.25 34.76 -58.97
C PRO A 495 6.13 35.52 -57.96
N ILE A 496 6.47 36.78 -58.28
CA ILE A 496 7.35 37.68 -57.51
C ILE A 496 6.85 38.00 -56.08
N ALA A 497 5.53 37.92 -55.83
CA ALA A 497 4.93 38.24 -54.53
C ALA A 497 5.45 37.37 -53.36
N TYR A 498 5.97 36.18 -53.65
CA TYR A 498 6.46 35.24 -52.63
C TYR A 498 7.86 35.57 -52.09
N TRP A 499 8.50 36.66 -52.54
CA TRP A 499 9.86 37.05 -52.13
C TRP A 499 9.91 38.20 -51.09
N THR A 500 8.76 38.73 -50.68
CA THR A 500 8.67 39.87 -49.73
C THR A 500 8.11 39.46 -48.37
N CYS A 501 8.82 39.78 -47.28
CA CYS A 501 8.42 39.51 -45.89
C CYS A 501 8.43 40.81 -45.07
N LYS A 502 7.30 41.18 -44.46
CA LYS A 502 7.11 42.47 -43.76
C LYS A 502 7.77 42.54 -42.37
N GLU A 503 8.27 41.43 -41.86
CA GLU A 503 8.85 41.34 -40.51
C GLU A 503 10.34 41.70 -40.48
N PHE A 504 11.00 41.82 -41.63
CA PHE A 504 12.40 42.25 -41.69
C PHE A 504 12.53 43.78 -41.60
N PRO A 505 13.61 44.30 -40.96
CA PRO A 505 13.92 45.72 -40.99
C PRO A 505 14.01 46.24 -42.42
N ALA A 506 13.55 47.46 -42.67
CA ALA A 506 13.40 48.03 -44.01
C ALA A 506 14.68 47.91 -44.87
N GLU A 507 15.84 48.08 -44.22
CA GLU A 507 17.17 47.94 -44.83
C GLU A 507 17.45 46.53 -45.36
N LEU A 508 17.08 45.49 -44.60
CA LEU A 508 17.26 44.10 -44.99
C LEU A 508 16.22 43.67 -46.03
N SER A 509 14.97 44.14 -45.89
CA SER A 509 13.90 43.88 -46.85
C SER A 509 14.23 44.43 -48.25
N ASN A 510 14.89 45.59 -48.33
CA ASN A 510 15.33 46.17 -49.60
C ASN A 510 16.40 45.30 -50.28
N ILE A 511 17.38 44.80 -49.52
CA ILE A 511 18.43 43.91 -50.04
C ILE A 511 17.85 42.60 -50.59
N ILE A 512 16.85 42.02 -49.90
CA ILE A 512 16.17 40.79 -50.35
C ILE A 512 15.38 41.04 -51.65
N THR A 513 14.70 42.18 -51.72
CA THR A 513 13.90 42.57 -52.88
C THR A 513 14.80 42.74 -54.12
N ASP A 514 15.94 43.42 -53.99
CA ASP A 514 16.90 43.63 -55.09
C ASP A 514 17.48 42.31 -55.63
N ILE A 515 17.74 41.33 -54.75
CA ILE A 515 18.21 39.99 -55.15
C ILE A 515 17.10 39.22 -55.89
N SER A 516 15.86 39.32 -55.42
CA SER A 516 14.72 38.59 -56.00
C SER A 516 14.29 39.13 -57.37
N ALA A 517 14.44 40.44 -57.60
CA ALA A 517 14.10 41.12 -58.84
C ALA A 517 15.09 40.82 -59.99
N ASN A 518 16.28 40.28 -59.70
CA ASN A 518 17.30 40.03 -60.72
C ASN A 518 16.92 38.85 -61.64
N PRO A 519 16.62 39.06 -62.94
CA PRO A 519 16.11 38.02 -63.83
C PRO A 519 17.19 37.02 -64.29
N THR A 520 18.47 37.32 -64.08
CA THR A 520 19.58 36.47 -64.52
C THR A 520 19.83 35.27 -63.60
N LEU A 521 19.26 35.29 -62.39
CA LEU A 521 19.41 34.23 -61.40
C LEU A 521 18.24 33.24 -61.48
N ARG A 522 18.55 31.94 -61.61
CA ARG A 522 17.53 30.88 -61.50
C ARG A 522 17.01 30.81 -60.06
N THR A 523 15.76 30.39 -59.87
CA THR A 523 15.05 30.33 -58.58
C THR A 523 15.89 29.77 -57.42
N PRO A 524 16.66 28.67 -57.58
CA PRO A 524 17.48 28.13 -56.48
C PRO A 524 18.63 29.06 -56.07
N THR A 525 19.22 29.78 -57.03
CA THR A 525 20.32 30.72 -56.81
C THR A 525 19.85 32.00 -56.11
N LYS A 526 18.63 32.45 -56.41
CA LYS A 526 17.99 33.57 -55.71
C LYS A 526 17.83 33.29 -54.22
N LEU A 527 17.27 32.12 -53.87
CA LEU A 527 17.09 31.67 -52.49
C LEU A 527 18.39 31.66 -51.68
N LYS A 528 19.46 31.09 -52.24
CA LYS A 528 20.76 31.01 -51.56
C LYS A 528 21.36 32.39 -51.25
N THR A 529 21.21 33.33 -52.18
CA THR A 529 21.78 34.67 -52.06
C THR A 529 21.02 35.51 -51.03
N VAL A 530 19.68 35.39 -51.01
CA VAL A 530 18.80 36.02 -50.01
C VAL A 530 19.16 35.55 -48.59
N LEU A 531 19.29 34.24 -48.36
CA LEU A 531 19.61 33.70 -47.04
C LEU A 531 21.00 34.15 -46.54
N SER A 532 21.97 34.27 -47.44
CA SER A 532 23.31 34.74 -47.09
C SER A 532 23.33 36.23 -46.71
N ALA A 533 22.49 37.05 -47.36
CA ALA A 533 22.34 38.46 -47.01
C ALA A 533 21.73 38.65 -45.60
N ILE A 534 20.73 37.85 -45.24
CA ILE A 534 20.11 37.84 -43.91
C ILE A 534 21.16 37.50 -42.84
N ALA A 535 21.94 36.43 -43.04
CA ALA A 535 22.94 35.99 -42.07
C ALA A 535 24.04 37.05 -41.81
N LYS A 536 24.50 37.72 -42.87
CA LYS A 536 25.52 38.78 -42.76
C LYS A 536 25.01 40.01 -42.00
N TRP A 537 23.77 40.41 -42.24
CA TRP A 537 23.18 41.60 -41.61
C TRP A 537 23.09 41.44 -40.08
N TYR A 538 22.55 40.32 -39.61
CA TYR A 538 22.44 40.06 -38.16
C TYR A 538 23.81 39.87 -37.49
N SER A 539 24.78 39.25 -38.17
CA SER A 539 26.14 39.10 -37.64
C SER A 539 26.82 40.46 -37.39
N SER A 540 26.68 41.39 -38.33
CA SER A 540 27.21 42.76 -38.20
C SER A 540 26.53 43.56 -37.08
N ARG A 541 25.21 43.38 -36.90
CA ARG A 541 24.46 44.06 -35.84
C ARG A 541 24.88 43.60 -34.44
N ILE A 542 25.16 42.32 -34.26
CA ILE A 542 25.63 41.76 -32.99
C ILE A 542 27.03 42.31 -32.64
N GLU A 543 27.92 42.42 -33.62
CA GLU A 543 29.27 42.94 -33.39
C GLU A 543 29.27 44.41 -32.93
N ASN A 544 28.40 45.24 -33.52
CA ASN A 544 28.27 46.65 -33.13
C ASN A 544 27.67 46.81 -31.72
N LEU A 545 26.64 46.04 -31.36
CA LEU A 545 26.08 46.06 -30.01
C LEU A 545 27.09 45.63 -28.94
N THR A 546 27.98 44.71 -29.30
CA THR A 546 29.05 44.25 -28.40
C THR A 546 30.07 45.35 -28.12
N LYS A 547 30.43 46.14 -29.14
CA LYS A 547 31.33 47.30 -28.98
C LYS A 547 30.70 48.41 -28.12
N ASP A 548 29.40 48.68 -28.30
CA ASP A 548 28.71 49.70 -27.50
C ASP A 548 28.69 49.34 -26.00
N ILE A 549 28.45 48.07 -25.66
CA ILE A 549 28.47 47.57 -24.28
C ILE A 549 29.86 47.76 -23.64
N GLU A 550 30.93 47.49 -24.39
CA GLU A 550 32.29 47.61 -23.88
C GLU A 550 32.69 49.08 -23.63
N THR A 551 32.19 50.01 -24.46
CA THR A 551 32.41 51.45 -24.23
C THR A 551 31.68 51.98 -22.99
N GLU A 552 30.46 51.52 -22.70
CA GLU A 552 29.74 51.93 -21.48
C GLU A 552 30.35 51.33 -20.21
N LYS A 553 30.89 50.11 -20.29
CA LYS A 553 31.59 49.48 -19.17
C LYS A 553 32.83 50.26 -18.74
N ASN A 554 33.60 50.77 -19.71
CA ASN A 554 34.78 51.58 -19.42
C ASN A 554 34.44 52.94 -18.80
N LYS A 555 33.33 53.59 -19.20
CA LYS A 555 32.86 54.83 -18.56
C LYS A 555 32.42 54.62 -17.11
N PHE A 556 31.80 53.47 -16.83
CA PHE A 556 31.39 53.12 -15.47
C PHE A 556 32.60 52.94 -14.53
N GLU A 557 33.68 52.34 -15.03
CA GLU A 557 34.93 52.19 -14.26
C GLU A 557 35.62 53.54 -13.97
N GLU A 558 35.59 54.51 -14.90
CA GLU A 558 36.10 55.86 -14.65
C GLU A 558 35.28 56.63 -13.60
N LEU A 559 33.95 56.52 -13.63
CA LEU A 559 33.08 57.13 -12.63
C LEU A 559 33.34 56.59 -11.22
N ASN A 560 33.53 55.28 -11.09
CA ASN A 560 33.83 54.63 -9.82
C ASN A 560 35.20 55.08 -9.25
N ASN A 561 36.19 55.27 -10.11
CA ASN A 561 37.50 55.79 -9.70
C ASN A 561 37.44 57.26 -9.24
N ASN A 562 36.58 58.08 -9.84
CA ASN A 562 36.36 59.46 -9.41
C ASN A 562 35.62 59.53 -8.07
N GLU A 563 34.69 58.62 -7.80
CA GLU A 563 34.00 58.53 -6.52
C GLU A 563 34.98 58.23 -5.37
N GLN A 564 35.92 57.30 -5.59
CA GLN A 564 36.98 56.97 -4.61
C GLN A 564 37.92 58.16 -4.32
N ARG A 565 38.25 58.95 -5.34
CA ARG A 565 39.04 60.18 -5.17
C ARG A 565 38.31 61.25 -4.36
N PHE A 566 37.01 61.39 -4.52
CA PHE A 566 36.20 62.32 -3.72
C PHE A 566 36.25 61.97 -2.23
N TYR A 567 36.09 60.69 -1.86
CA TYR A 567 36.18 60.26 -0.46
C TYR A 567 37.56 60.49 0.15
N THR A 568 38.62 60.30 -0.64
CA THR A 568 40.01 60.53 -0.20
C THR A 568 40.23 62.02 0.14
N ASN A 569 39.78 62.92 -0.73
CA ASN A 569 39.93 64.37 -0.51
C ASN A 569 39.10 64.91 0.66
N VAL A 570 37.89 64.39 0.89
CA VAL A 570 37.05 64.83 2.03
C VAL A 570 37.65 64.41 3.37
N ASN A 571 38.21 63.20 3.46
CA ASN A 571 38.88 62.72 4.67
C ASN A 571 40.20 63.44 4.97
N GLU A 572 40.88 64.00 3.96
CA GLU A 572 42.08 64.83 4.16
C GLU A 572 41.75 66.23 4.73
N ILE A 573 40.63 66.84 4.32
CA ILE A 573 40.24 68.19 4.77
C ILE A 573 39.69 68.17 6.21
N PHE A 574 39.00 67.10 6.60
CA PHE A 574 38.40 66.96 7.93
C PHE A 574 39.03 65.79 8.70
N ALA A 575 40.30 65.93 9.09
CA ALA A 575 41.11 64.87 9.71
C ALA A 575 40.48 64.19 10.96
N ASN A 576 39.51 64.84 11.61
CA ASN A 576 38.81 64.31 12.78
C ASN A 576 37.41 63.72 12.48
N LEU A 577 36.90 63.86 11.25
CA LEU A 577 35.64 63.27 10.79
C LEU A 577 35.94 62.03 9.94
N LYS A 578 35.83 60.83 10.53
CA LYS A 578 35.94 59.56 9.80
C LYS A 578 34.62 59.26 9.09
N LEU A 579 34.50 59.60 7.81
CA LEU A 579 33.31 59.32 7.00
C LEU A 579 33.50 58.00 6.21
N ASP A 580 32.58 57.06 6.41
CA ASP A 580 32.44 55.78 5.67
C ASP A 580 31.38 55.93 4.55
N GLN A 581 31.57 55.24 3.42
CA GLN A 581 30.61 55.05 2.30
C GLN A 581 29.15 54.74 2.74
N ASN A 582 28.94 54.16 3.92
CA ASN A 582 27.60 53.85 4.43
C ASN A 582 26.87 55.08 5.03
N VAL A 583 27.60 56.11 5.47
CA VAL A 583 27.03 57.31 6.10
C VAL A 583 26.52 58.31 5.05
N THR A 584 27.10 58.32 3.85
CA THR A 584 26.75 59.24 2.75
C THR A 584 25.51 58.84 1.94
N LYS A 585 25.07 57.58 2.02
CA LYS A 585 23.81 57.14 1.39
C LYS A 585 22.57 57.66 2.11
N ASN A 586 22.70 58.08 3.38
CA ASN A 586 21.62 58.62 4.18
C ASN A 586 21.80 60.14 4.36
N LYS A 587 21.13 60.92 3.50
CA LYS A 587 21.32 62.38 3.38
C LYS A 587 21.13 63.11 4.70
N ASP A 588 20.21 62.63 5.54
CA ASP A 588 19.89 63.22 6.85
C ASP A 588 20.97 62.93 7.89
N GLN A 589 21.64 61.78 7.79
CA GLN A 589 22.67 61.34 8.72
C GLN A 589 24.02 62.02 8.42
N PHE A 590 24.34 62.22 7.14
CA PHE A 590 25.48 63.02 6.71
C PHE A 590 25.33 64.49 7.14
N ALA A 591 24.14 65.07 6.98
CA ALA A 591 23.86 66.44 7.43
C ALA A 591 23.93 66.58 8.96
N TYR A 592 23.54 65.55 9.71
CA TYR A 592 23.60 65.55 11.18
C TYR A 592 25.04 65.57 11.71
N GLU A 593 25.92 64.70 11.20
CA GLU A 593 27.30 64.61 11.68
C GLU A 593 28.14 65.86 11.32
N ILE A 594 27.90 66.46 10.15
CA ILE A 594 28.53 67.75 9.81
C ILE A 594 28.02 68.87 10.73
N ASN A 595 26.70 68.98 10.95
CA ASN A 595 26.15 70.01 11.83
C ASN A 595 26.57 69.83 13.30
N LYS A 596 26.78 68.60 13.76
CA LYS A 596 27.31 68.31 15.09
C LYS A 596 28.74 68.83 15.24
N TYR A 597 29.61 68.55 14.26
CA TYR A 597 30.98 69.04 14.27
C TYR A 597 31.07 70.58 14.20
N VAL A 598 30.20 71.22 13.42
CA VAL A 598 30.10 72.69 13.36
C VAL A 598 29.68 73.27 14.73
N ARG A 599 28.71 72.66 15.42
CA ARG A 599 28.30 73.11 16.77
C ARG A 599 29.37 72.91 17.84
N GLU A 600 30.17 71.85 17.76
CA GLU A 600 31.30 71.62 18.67
C GLU A 600 32.41 72.67 18.46
N LEU A 601 32.65 73.10 17.22
CA LEU A 601 33.57 74.20 16.92
C LEU A 601 33.05 75.55 17.44
N GLU A 602 31.74 75.83 17.32
CA GLU A 602 31.12 77.05 17.87
C GLU A 602 31.19 77.11 19.40
N GLN A 603 31.07 75.98 20.10
CA GLN A 603 31.20 75.93 21.57
C GLN A 603 32.63 76.19 22.05
N ASN A 604 33.64 75.66 21.35
CA ASN A 604 35.04 75.90 21.69
C ASN A 604 35.44 77.37 21.51
N VAL A 605 34.99 78.02 20.43
CA VAL A 605 35.25 79.45 20.19
C VAL A 605 34.60 80.33 21.26
N ASN A 606 33.39 79.99 21.73
CA ASN A 606 32.69 80.75 22.77
C ASN A 606 33.34 80.61 24.17
N SER A 607 33.97 79.47 24.48
CA SER A 607 34.67 79.25 25.76
C SER A 607 35.93 80.12 25.89
N LEU A 608 36.67 80.31 24.78
CA LEU A 608 37.86 81.16 24.73
C LEU A 608 37.53 82.66 24.86
N ILE A 609 36.34 83.07 24.41
CA ILE A 609 35.84 84.46 24.58
C ILE A 609 35.51 84.76 26.06
N GLN A 610 35.06 83.78 26.85
CA GLN A 610 34.78 83.98 28.28
C GLN A 610 36.03 84.06 29.16
N GLN A 611 37.07 83.29 28.84
CA GLN A 611 38.33 83.34 29.60
C GLN A 611 39.06 84.68 29.46
N ASN A 612 38.91 85.38 28.33
CA ASN A 612 39.51 86.70 28.14
C ASN A 612 38.83 87.79 29.00
N LYS A 613 37.53 87.68 29.30
CA LYS A 613 36.81 88.65 30.13
C LYS A 613 37.17 88.59 31.62
N HIS A 614 37.55 87.41 32.12
CA HIS A 614 37.91 87.22 33.53
C HIS A 614 39.29 87.79 33.90
N CYS A 615 40.22 87.84 32.93
CA CYS A 615 41.52 88.47 33.12
C CYS A 615 41.42 90.00 33.25
N ASP A 616 40.42 90.63 32.62
CA ASP A 616 40.21 92.08 32.69
C ASP A 616 39.62 92.54 34.05
N GLU A 617 38.90 91.68 34.76
CA GLU A 617 38.28 91.99 36.07
C GLU A 617 39.29 91.99 37.24
N ILE A 618 40.33 91.15 37.18
CA ILE A 618 41.35 91.03 38.24
C ILE A 618 42.26 92.26 38.28
N LEU A 619 42.56 92.85 37.11
CA LEU A 619 43.33 94.08 36.99
C LEU A 619 42.60 95.31 37.58
N PHE A 620 41.27 95.31 37.61
CA PHE A 620 40.46 96.41 38.14
C PHE A 620 40.45 96.45 39.68
N SER A 621 40.54 95.29 40.35
CA SER A 621 40.49 95.17 41.83
C SER A 621 41.74 95.69 42.55
N LEU A 622 42.91 95.60 41.90
CA LEU A 622 44.20 96.03 42.46
C LEU A 622 44.36 97.56 42.52
N TYR A 623 43.58 98.29 41.71
CA TYR A 623 43.52 99.75 41.75
C TYR A 623 42.49 100.29 42.77
N THR A 624 41.56 99.46 43.24
CA THR A 624 40.50 99.88 44.17
C THR A 624 40.91 99.79 45.65
N GLU A 625 41.88 98.93 45.98
CA GLU A 625 42.23 98.59 47.38
C GLU A 625 43.32 99.48 48.01
N LEU A 626 44.00 100.29 47.19
CA LEU A 626 45.00 101.26 47.66
C LEU A 626 44.44 102.69 47.82
N ASP A 627 43.18 102.92 47.44
CA ASP A 627 42.42 104.19 47.54
C ASP A 627 43.30 105.46 47.46
N SER A 628 44.18 105.50 46.45
CA SER A 628 45.17 106.57 46.25
C SER A 628 45.21 106.92 44.77
N GLU A 629 44.79 108.13 44.42
CA GLU A 629 44.62 108.55 43.03
C GLU A 629 45.92 109.01 42.34
N THR A 630 47.05 109.08 43.06
CA THR A 630 48.40 109.25 42.46
C THR A 630 49.51 108.57 43.30
N PRO A 631 50.60 108.10 42.64
CA PRO A 631 51.75 107.47 43.31
C PRO A 631 52.49 108.39 44.30
N GLU A 632 52.32 109.70 44.21
CA GLU A 632 52.98 110.68 45.07
C GLU A 632 52.31 110.85 46.46
N LEU A 633 51.02 110.57 46.62
CA LEU A 633 50.29 110.74 47.90
C LEU A 633 50.48 109.56 48.89
N ALA A 634 50.92 108.41 48.40
CA ALA A 634 51.29 107.26 49.23
C ALA A 634 52.67 107.41 49.92
N LEU A 635 53.50 108.35 49.46
CA LEU A 635 54.85 108.60 50.01
C LEU A 635 54.87 109.69 51.09
N GLU A 636 53.84 110.53 51.18
CA GLU A 636 53.77 111.66 52.12
C GLU A 636 53.25 111.24 53.50
N THR A 637 52.33 110.28 53.57
CA THR A 637 51.86 109.62 54.81
C THR A 637 52.96 108.82 55.51
N ILE A 638 54.00 108.40 54.79
CA ILE A 638 55.19 107.73 55.34
C ILE A 638 56.17 108.74 55.98
N HIS A 639 56.07 110.04 55.66
CA HIS A 639 57.00 111.07 56.14
C HIS A 639 56.61 111.66 57.51
N GLU A 640 55.31 111.77 57.82
CA GLU A 640 54.82 112.28 59.12
C GLU A 640 55.05 111.30 60.28
N MET A 641 55.06 109.99 60.00
CA MET A 641 55.44 108.96 60.97
C MET A 641 56.92 109.03 61.40
N LYS A 642 57.77 109.73 60.63
CA LYS A 642 59.21 109.79 60.88
C LYS A 642 59.60 110.81 61.95
N GLN A 643 58.82 111.89 62.14
CA GLN A 643 59.12 112.94 63.11
C GLN A 643 58.76 112.58 64.56
N THR A 644 57.83 111.63 64.77
CA THR A 644 57.49 111.09 66.10
C THR A 644 58.56 110.13 66.63
N ILE A 645 59.40 109.58 65.75
CA ILE A 645 60.45 108.62 66.08
C ILE A 645 61.67 109.29 66.76
N ASP A 646 61.98 110.54 66.41
CA ASP A 646 63.17 111.23 66.93
C ASP A 646 63.03 111.64 68.40
N ALA A 647 61.81 111.79 68.93
CA ALA A 647 61.55 112.05 70.35
C ALA A 647 61.63 110.78 71.23
N LEU A 648 61.40 109.59 70.66
CA LEU A 648 61.52 108.28 71.33
C LEU A 648 62.98 107.80 71.45
N ASN A 649 63.88 108.30 70.60
CA ASN A 649 65.30 107.92 70.54
C ASN A 649 66.10 108.20 71.83
N SER A 650 65.62 109.13 72.68
CA SER A 650 66.26 109.43 73.97
C SER A 650 65.85 108.46 75.10
N SER A 651 64.71 107.79 74.98
CA SER A 651 64.31 106.64 75.83
C SER A 651 65.01 105.34 75.38
N TYR A 652 65.32 105.27 74.07
CA TYR A 652 65.91 104.13 73.37
C TYR A 652 67.33 103.78 73.83
N GLN A 653 68.14 104.72 74.32
CA GLN A 653 69.50 104.40 74.80
C GLN A 653 69.53 103.47 76.03
N LYS A 654 68.49 103.50 76.88
CA LYS A 654 68.40 102.60 78.04
C LYS A 654 67.79 101.23 77.67
N GLN A 655 66.97 101.18 76.62
CA GLN A 655 66.54 99.92 75.99
C GLN A 655 67.65 99.31 75.11
N GLY A 656 68.57 100.09 74.55
CA GLY A 656 69.69 99.64 73.70
C GLY A 656 70.56 98.55 74.33
N ASN A 657 70.76 98.60 75.65
CA ASN A 657 71.54 97.58 76.36
C ASN A 657 70.76 96.28 76.62
N GLN A 658 69.42 96.32 76.62
CA GLN A 658 68.57 95.12 76.60
C GLN A 658 68.36 94.60 75.17
N ILE A 659 68.28 95.51 74.19
CA ILE A 659 68.24 95.21 72.76
C ILE A 659 69.51 94.47 72.33
N SER A 660 70.71 94.84 72.78
CA SER A 660 71.93 94.12 72.38
C SER A 660 71.97 92.65 72.85
N LYS A 661 71.35 92.33 74.01
CA LYS A 661 71.15 90.93 74.45
C LYS A 661 70.05 90.22 73.65
N LEU A 662 68.96 90.92 73.31
CA LEU A 662 67.92 90.38 72.44
C LEU A 662 68.42 90.20 71.00
N GLU A 663 69.29 91.07 70.48
CA GLU A 663 69.91 91.00 69.16
C GLU A 663 70.84 89.80 69.05
N SER A 664 71.61 89.49 70.09
CA SER A 664 72.40 88.26 70.13
C SER A 664 71.50 87.01 70.08
N ASN A 665 70.38 87.02 70.81
CA ASN A 665 69.41 85.92 70.79
C ASN A 665 68.61 85.86 69.47
N ILE A 666 68.29 87.00 68.86
CA ILE A 666 67.62 87.11 67.56
C ILE A 666 68.56 86.63 66.46
N GLN A 667 69.84 87.02 66.47
CA GLN A 667 70.82 86.52 65.50
C GLN A 667 71.04 85.01 65.63
N GLN A 668 71.00 84.47 66.85
CA GLN A 668 71.06 83.03 67.07
C GLN A 668 69.78 82.35 66.53
N ASN A 669 68.60 82.86 66.87
CA ASN A 669 67.32 82.35 66.35
C ASN A 669 67.17 82.53 64.84
N GLU A 670 67.73 83.57 64.23
CA GLU A 670 67.75 83.79 62.79
C GLU A 670 68.67 82.79 62.10
N LYS A 671 69.82 82.47 62.69
CA LYS A 671 70.68 81.39 62.18
C LYS A 671 69.97 80.04 62.27
N GLU A 672 69.29 79.75 63.38
CA GLU A 672 68.50 78.52 63.55
C GLU A 672 67.32 78.46 62.57
N LYS A 673 66.55 79.54 62.42
CA LYS A 673 65.48 79.65 61.42
C LYS A 673 66.01 79.57 59.99
N LEU A 674 67.21 80.08 59.71
CA LEU A 674 67.84 79.99 58.39
C LEU A 674 68.32 78.56 58.09
N VAL A 675 68.80 77.84 59.11
CA VAL A 675 69.11 76.40 58.99
C VAL A 675 67.83 75.62 58.74
N LEU A 676 66.78 75.87 59.52
CA LEU A 676 65.48 75.21 59.37
C LEU A 676 64.83 75.53 58.01
N ALA A 677 64.91 76.78 57.53
CA ALA A 677 64.43 77.18 56.22
C ALA A 677 65.24 76.51 55.09
N LYS A 678 66.55 76.31 55.27
CA LYS A 678 67.37 75.54 54.32
C LYS A 678 67.00 74.05 54.34
N GLU A 679 66.66 73.49 55.49
CA GLU A 679 66.18 72.11 55.63
C GLU A 679 64.80 71.95 54.97
N PHE A 680 63.83 72.80 55.27
CA PHE A 680 62.54 72.79 54.57
C PHE A 680 62.69 73.03 53.07
N LYS A 681 63.61 73.87 52.62
CA LYS A 681 63.88 74.05 51.18
C LYS A 681 64.48 72.79 50.55
N ARG A 682 65.31 72.03 51.26
CA ARG A 682 65.81 70.73 50.81
C ARG A 682 64.68 69.70 50.76
N GLU A 683 63.80 69.71 51.76
CA GLU A 683 62.66 68.81 51.84
C GLU A 683 61.61 69.09 50.76
N ILE A 684 61.28 70.37 50.52
CA ILE A 684 60.44 70.81 49.40
C ILE A 684 61.05 70.39 48.06
N LYS A 685 62.37 70.51 47.88
CA LYS A 685 63.04 70.01 46.67
C LYS A 685 62.91 68.50 46.52
N LYS A 686 63.06 67.74 47.62
CA LYS A 686 62.93 66.28 47.64
C LYS A 686 61.49 65.85 47.35
N LEU A 687 60.50 66.49 47.96
CA LEU A 687 59.08 66.27 47.70
C LEU A 687 58.72 66.64 46.26
N ASN A 688 59.24 67.74 45.72
CA ASN A 688 59.02 68.11 44.32
C ASN A 688 59.66 67.11 43.34
N SER A 689 60.84 66.56 43.65
CA SER A 689 61.40 65.47 42.84
C SER A 689 60.54 64.21 42.90
N GLN A 690 60.00 63.87 44.07
CA GLN A 690 59.09 62.74 44.23
C GLN A 690 57.75 62.96 43.50
N ILE A 691 57.20 64.16 43.55
CA ILE A 691 55.98 64.52 42.80
C ILE A 691 56.23 64.37 41.30
N LYS A 692 57.37 64.85 40.79
CA LYS A 692 57.72 64.67 39.37
C LYS A 692 57.87 63.20 39.00
N GLU A 693 58.54 62.42 39.84
CA GLU A 693 58.72 60.98 39.61
C GLU A 693 57.37 60.24 39.60
N LEU A 694 56.47 60.57 40.55
CA LEU A 694 55.11 60.04 40.59
C LEU A 694 54.27 60.50 39.39
N GLN A 695 54.41 61.75 38.93
CA GLN A 695 53.74 62.25 37.73
C GLN A 695 54.20 61.46 36.49
N THR A 696 55.50 61.27 36.31
CA THR A 696 56.04 60.46 35.21
C THR A 696 55.61 59.00 35.31
N GLN A 697 55.54 58.43 36.52
CA GLN A 697 54.99 57.09 36.71
C GLN A 697 53.50 57.02 36.34
N ASN A 698 52.72 58.03 36.69
CA ASN A 698 51.29 58.08 36.38
C ASN A 698 51.04 58.23 34.87
N GLU A 699 51.80 59.08 34.19
CA GLU A 699 51.77 59.21 32.72
C GLU A 699 52.14 57.89 32.04
N ASN A 700 53.17 57.21 32.52
CA ASN A 700 53.57 55.89 32.01
C ASN A 700 52.49 54.81 32.25
N LEU A 701 51.85 54.83 33.42
CA LEU A 701 50.73 53.94 33.73
C LEU A 701 49.52 54.23 32.86
N GLN A 702 49.22 55.50 32.61
CA GLN A 702 48.12 55.92 31.74
C GLN A 702 48.36 55.50 30.29
N SER A 703 49.58 55.68 29.77
CA SER A 703 49.96 55.18 28.44
C SER A 703 49.87 53.65 28.35
N ARG A 704 50.30 52.92 29.39
CA ARG A 704 50.14 51.46 29.44
C ARG A 704 48.68 51.03 29.51
N TYR A 705 47.86 51.75 30.27
CA TYR A 705 46.43 51.49 30.36
C TYR A 705 45.75 51.69 29.01
N GLU A 706 46.03 52.80 28.32
CA GLU A 706 45.49 53.07 26.98
C GLU A 706 45.92 52.02 25.96
N LYS A 707 47.20 51.63 25.98
CA LYS A 707 47.71 50.55 25.12
C LYS A 707 46.98 49.23 25.38
N THR A 708 46.87 48.83 26.65
CA THR A 708 46.19 47.58 27.03
C THR A 708 44.69 47.63 26.71
N ALA A 709 44.05 48.79 26.90
CA ALA A 709 42.64 49.00 26.56
C ALA A 709 42.39 48.91 25.05
N ASN A 710 43.31 49.43 24.24
CA ASN A 710 43.24 49.31 22.78
C ASN A 710 43.48 47.87 22.32
N GLU A 711 44.48 47.18 22.88
CA GLU A 711 44.72 45.75 22.62
C GLU A 711 43.50 44.88 23.02
N ALA A 712 42.85 45.20 24.15
CA ALA A 712 41.62 44.53 24.57
C ALA A 712 40.45 44.80 23.62
N LYS A 713 40.28 46.05 23.14
CA LYS A 713 39.26 46.39 22.14
C LYS A 713 39.49 45.69 20.80
N GLU A 714 40.74 45.61 20.36
CA GLU A 714 41.10 44.91 19.12
C GLU A 714 40.87 43.40 19.27
N SER A 715 41.26 42.81 20.41
CA SER A 715 40.97 41.41 20.70
C SER A 715 39.47 41.12 20.79
N LEU A 716 38.66 42.02 21.35
CA LEU A 716 37.20 41.91 21.38
C LEU A 716 36.62 41.96 19.97
N SER A 717 37.06 42.91 19.14
CA SER A 717 36.62 43.01 17.74
C SER A 717 36.97 41.76 16.92
N ILE A 718 38.17 41.20 17.12
CA ILE A 718 38.58 39.94 16.49
C ILE A 718 37.72 38.77 16.99
N ASN A 719 37.40 38.72 18.29
CA ASN A 719 36.54 37.69 18.86
C ASN A 719 35.10 37.82 18.37
N ASP A 720 34.56 39.03 18.25
CA ASP A 720 33.22 39.28 17.70
C ASP A 720 33.12 38.84 16.24
N LYS A 721 34.17 39.09 15.44
CA LYS A 721 34.27 38.55 14.07
C LYS A 721 34.28 37.02 14.08
N LYS A 722 35.09 36.39 14.93
CA LYS A 722 35.12 34.92 15.05
C LYS A 722 33.79 34.34 15.51
N ILE A 723 33.09 35.01 16.43
CA ILE A 723 31.76 34.61 16.91
C ILE A 723 30.76 34.71 15.76
N ASN A 724 30.78 35.81 14.99
CA ASN A 724 29.92 35.98 13.83
C ASN A 724 30.21 34.94 12.74
N ASP A 725 31.48 34.66 12.44
CA ASP A 725 31.88 33.62 11.49
C ASP A 725 31.41 32.24 11.97
N LEU A 726 31.51 31.97 13.28
CA LEU A 726 30.98 30.74 13.89
C LEU A 726 29.46 30.66 13.81
N ILE A 727 28.74 31.77 14.01
CA ILE A 727 27.27 31.84 13.88
C ILE A 727 26.87 31.54 12.44
N ILE A 728 27.52 32.18 11.45
CA ILE A 728 27.27 31.93 10.03
C ILE A 728 27.56 30.46 9.67
N ALA A 729 28.67 29.91 10.17
CA ALA A 729 28.99 28.49 9.97
C ALA A 729 27.93 27.58 10.59
N LEU A 730 27.46 27.87 11.81
CA LEU A 730 26.41 27.11 12.50
C LEU A 730 25.07 27.19 11.77
N ASP A 731 24.69 28.36 11.26
CA ASP A 731 23.46 28.55 10.49
C ASP A 731 23.52 27.82 9.15
N SER A 732 24.67 27.87 8.46
CA SER A 732 24.87 27.08 7.23
C SER A 732 24.75 25.58 7.52
N GLN A 733 25.31 25.10 8.64
CA GLN A 733 25.24 23.72 9.04
C GLN A 733 23.80 23.33 9.42
N LYS A 734 23.09 24.17 10.16
CA LYS A 734 21.67 24.00 10.49
C LYS A 734 20.83 23.88 9.22
N GLN A 735 21.04 24.75 8.24
CA GLN A 735 20.33 24.72 6.96
C GLN A 735 20.62 23.41 6.18
N THR A 736 21.86 22.91 6.20
CA THR A 736 22.16 21.60 5.60
C THR A 736 21.47 20.44 6.31
N TYR A 737 21.32 20.49 7.64
CA TYR A 737 20.58 19.48 8.38
C TYR A 737 19.07 19.58 8.15
N GLU A 738 18.52 20.78 8.03
CA GLU A 738 17.11 20.98 7.68
C GLU A 738 16.82 20.43 6.27
N GLN A 739 17.70 20.66 5.30
CA GLN A 739 17.57 20.06 3.96
C GLN A 739 17.67 18.52 3.99
N LYS A 740 18.60 17.97 4.79
CA LYS A 740 18.71 16.51 5.01
C LYS A 740 17.46 15.95 5.69
N LEU A 741 16.88 16.66 6.64
CA LEU A 741 15.63 16.26 7.30
C LEU A 741 14.46 16.26 6.31
N LEU A 742 14.38 17.29 5.46
CA LEU A 742 13.32 17.43 4.46
C LEU A 742 13.40 16.33 3.38
N THR A 743 14.61 16.02 2.93
CA THR A 743 14.84 14.90 1.99
C THR A 743 14.51 13.55 2.64
N LEU A 744 14.94 13.31 3.88
CA LEU A 744 14.60 12.09 4.62
C LEU A 744 13.08 11.95 4.85
N LEU A 745 12.38 13.05 5.16
CA LEU A 745 10.91 13.05 5.29
C LEU A 745 10.23 12.72 3.96
N SER A 746 10.73 13.24 2.83
CA SER A 746 10.21 12.89 1.51
C SER A 746 10.42 11.40 1.18
N GLU A 747 11.54 10.83 1.60
CA GLU A 747 11.86 9.42 1.37
C GLU A 747 11.03 8.50 2.27
N ILE A 748 10.81 8.87 3.53
CA ILE A 748 9.87 8.20 4.43
C ILE A 748 8.46 8.23 3.84
N GLN A 749 8.03 9.37 3.29
CA GLN A 749 6.71 9.49 2.68
C GLN A 749 6.59 8.58 1.44
N LYS A 750 7.62 8.56 0.57
CA LYS A 750 7.67 7.65 -0.58
C LYS A 750 7.62 6.18 -0.17
N GLN A 751 8.40 5.79 0.84
CA GLN A 751 8.37 4.43 1.37
C GLN A 751 7.01 4.07 1.98
N LYS A 752 6.35 5.02 2.65
CA LYS A 752 5.00 4.84 3.19
C LYS A 752 3.99 4.60 2.09
N ASP A 753 4.09 5.33 0.97
CA ASP A 753 3.22 5.15 -0.19
C ASP A 753 3.46 3.80 -0.88
N GLU A 754 4.72 3.38 -1.03
CA GLU A 754 5.07 2.03 -1.52
C GLU A 754 4.55 0.91 -0.58
N ILE A 755 4.61 1.11 0.74
CA ILE A 755 4.05 0.17 1.71
C ILE A 755 2.53 0.10 1.56
N ASN A 756 1.84 1.23 1.39
CA ASN A 756 0.40 1.28 1.20
C ASN A 756 -0.03 0.56 -0.10
N GLU A 757 0.72 0.74 -1.18
CA GLU A 757 0.49 0.05 -2.45
C GLU A 757 0.68 -1.47 -2.30
N LYS A 758 1.77 -1.91 -1.65
CA LYS A 758 2.00 -3.33 -1.35
C LYS A 758 0.92 -3.91 -0.42
N GLN A 759 0.45 -3.17 0.57
CA GLN A 759 -0.65 -3.58 1.45
C GLN A 759 -1.99 -3.69 0.69
N SER A 760 -2.23 -2.84 -0.30
CA SER A 760 -3.39 -2.94 -1.18
C SER A 760 -3.32 -4.20 -2.05
N ALA A 761 -2.15 -4.49 -2.62
CA ALA A 761 -1.90 -5.70 -3.40
C ALA A 761 -2.08 -6.98 -2.56
N ILE A 762 -1.53 -7.02 -1.34
CA ILE A 762 -1.72 -8.15 -0.41
C ILE A 762 -3.20 -8.37 -0.10
N ARG A 763 -3.98 -7.29 0.15
CA ARG A 763 -5.43 -7.40 0.37
C ARG A 763 -6.16 -7.97 -0.84
N ALA A 764 -5.76 -7.58 -2.05
CA ALA A 764 -6.32 -8.16 -3.28
C ALA A 764 -6.00 -9.66 -3.41
N TYR A 765 -4.78 -10.08 -3.06
CA TYR A 765 -4.40 -11.50 -3.07
C TYR A 765 -5.17 -12.32 -2.04
N ILE A 766 -5.33 -11.82 -0.81
CA ILE A 766 -6.16 -12.46 0.23
C ILE A 766 -7.62 -12.58 -0.25
N GLY A 767 -8.14 -11.57 -0.96
CA GLY A 767 -9.46 -11.64 -1.58
C GLY A 767 -9.59 -12.76 -2.60
N LYS A 768 -8.57 -12.96 -3.45
CA LYS A 768 -8.52 -14.07 -4.42
C LYS A 768 -8.37 -15.43 -3.75
N GLU A 769 -7.54 -15.54 -2.72
CA GLU A 769 -7.36 -16.75 -1.92
C GLU A 769 -8.69 -17.23 -1.33
N LYS A 770 -9.46 -16.33 -0.71
CA LYS A 770 -10.81 -16.62 -0.20
C LYS A 770 -11.79 -17.07 -1.30
N GLN A 771 -11.69 -16.49 -2.50
CA GLN A 771 -12.51 -16.93 -3.64
C GLN A 771 -12.14 -18.35 -4.08
N TYR A 772 -10.85 -18.69 -4.10
CA TYR A 772 -10.41 -20.03 -4.42
C TYR A 772 -10.77 -21.05 -3.34
N GLU A 773 -10.69 -20.68 -2.06
CA GLU A 773 -11.17 -21.53 -0.96
C GLU A 773 -12.68 -21.83 -1.12
N ALA A 774 -13.51 -20.81 -1.37
CA ALA A 774 -14.93 -21.01 -1.60
C ALA A 774 -15.23 -21.91 -2.83
N GLN A 775 -14.45 -21.77 -3.90
CA GLN A 775 -14.56 -22.66 -5.07
C GLN A 775 -14.13 -24.09 -4.76
N ILE A 776 -13.08 -24.28 -3.95
CA ILE A 776 -12.63 -25.60 -3.50
C ILE A 776 -13.71 -26.26 -2.64
N ASP A 777 -14.33 -25.51 -1.73
CA ASP A 777 -15.42 -26.02 -0.88
C ASP A 777 -16.63 -26.44 -1.74
N GLU A 778 -17.06 -25.60 -2.70
CA GLU A 778 -18.16 -25.93 -3.61
C GLU A 778 -17.85 -27.18 -4.45
N LEU A 779 -16.62 -27.29 -4.97
CA LEU A 779 -16.18 -28.47 -5.71
C LEU A 779 -16.09 -29.72 -4.82
N THR A 780 -15.72 -29.57 -3.55
CA THR A 780 -15.65 -30.65 -2.57
C THR A 780 -17.05 -31.17 -2.23
N ASP A 781 -17.99 -30.27 -1.92
CA ASP A 781 -19.39 -30.61 -1.69
C ASP A 781 -20.01 -31.30 -2.90
N ARG A 782 -19.72 -30.82 -4.11
CA ARG A 782 -20.17 -31.43 -5.36
C ARG A 782 -19.57 -32.82 -5.57
N CYS A 783 -18.29 -33.00 -5.27
CA CYS A 783 -17.64 -34.31 -5.33
C CYS A 783 -18.23 -35.29 -4.32
N GLU A 784 -18.54 -34.83 -3.11
CA GLU A 784 -19.15 -35.66 -2.07
C GLU A 784 -20.58 -36.06 -2.45
N SER A 785 -21.38 -35.12 -2.96
CA SER A 785 -22.71 -35.39 -3.52
C SER A 785 -22.67 -36.44 -4.64
N LYS A 786 -21.76 -36.28 -5.61
CA LYS A 786 -21.57 -37.26 -6.70
C LYS A 786 -21.05 -38.61 -6.20
N THR A 787 -20.20 -38.62 -5.19
CA THR A 787 -19.73 -39.86 -4.56
C THR A 787 -20.87 -40.60 -3.88
N ASN A 788 -21.77 -39.89 -3.22
CA ASN A 788 -22.96 -40.47 -2.59
C ASN A 788 -23.94 -41.00 -3.64
N GLU A 789 -24.16 -40.27 -4.74
CA GLU A 789 -24.96 -40.74 -5.88
C GLU A 789 -24.37 -42.02 -6.51
N ILE A 790 -23.04 -42.08 -6.69
CA ILE A 790 -22.36 -43.29 -7.18
C ILE A 790 -22.52 -44.46 -6.20
N LYS A 791 -22.43 -44.22 -4.89
CA LYS A 791 -22.66 -45.26 -3.88
C LYS A 791 -24.09 -45.79 -3.96
N GLU A 792 -25.08 -44.90 -4.07
CA GLU A 792 -26.50 -45.28 -4.18
C GLU A 792 -26.77 -46.06 -5.47
N LEU A 793 -26.23 -45.61 -6.60
CA LEU A 793 -26.30 -46.32 -7.88
C LEU A 793 -25.64 -47.71 -7.80
N LYS A 794 -24.49 -47.85 -7.11
CA LYS A 794 -23.86 -49.16 -6.90
C LYS A 794 -24.72 -50.10 -6.05
N VAL A 795 -25.36 -49.59 -5.01
CA VAL A 795 -26.29 -50.38 -4.18
C VAL A 795 -27.50 -50.81 -5.01
N ASN A 796 -28.07 -49.90 -5.80
CA ASN A 796 -29.18 -50.22 -6.70
C ASN A 796 -28.78 -51.25 -7.75
N LEU A 797 -27.61 -51.10 -8.37
CA LEU A 797 -27.08 -52.05 -9.35
C LEU A 797 -26.91 -53.44 -8.72
N SER A 798 -26.31 -53.52 -7.52
CA SER A 798 -26.14 -54.78 -6.79
C SER A 798 -27.49 -55.44 -6.44
N ASN A 799 -28.50 -54.65 -6.04
CA ASN A 799 -29.85 -55.16 -5.81
C ASN A 799 -30.49 -55.68 -7.10
N THR A 800 -30.34 -54.99 -8.22
CA THR A 800 -30.85 -55.45 -9.52
C THR A 800 -30.16 -56.71 -10.01
N GLU A 801 -28.84 -56.82 -9.84
CA GLU A 801 -28.07 -58.03 -10.16
C GLU A 801 -28.55 -59.21 -9.30
N LYS A 802 -28.78 -58.99 -8.01
CA LYS A 802 -29.33 -60.01 -7.11
C LYS A 802 -30.72 -60.47 -7.56
N MET A 803 -31.62 -59.54 -7.87
CA MET A 803 -32.96 -59.87 -8.38
C MET A 803 -32.92 -60.61 -9.72
N MET A 804 -32.03 -60.21 -10.64
CA MET A 804 -31.85 -60.92 -11.90
C MET A 804 -31.30 -62.32 -11.68
N LYS A 805 -30.36 -62.49 -10.75
CA LYS A 805 -29.78 -63.80 -10.43
C LYS A 805 -30.82 -64.73 -9.81
N GLU A 806 -31.61 -64.24 -8.85
CA GLU A 806 -32.74 -64.98 -8.27
C GLU A 806 -33.78 -65.37 -9.33
N ARG A 807 -34.06 -64.47 -10.27
CA ARG A 807 -34.94 -64.76 -11.42
C ARG A 807 -34.35 -65.85 -12.32
N ILE A 808 -33.08 -65.72 -12.74
CA ILE A 808 -32.40 -66.72 -13.57
C ILE A 808 -32.36 -68.08 -12.87
N ASP A 809 -32.10 -68.13 -11.56
CA ASP A 809 -32.10 -69.37 -10.79
C ASP A 809 -33.51 -69.98 -10.71
N SER A 810 -34.56 -69.17 -10.58
CA SER A 810 -35.94 -69.64 -10.63
C SER A 810 -36.35 -70.17 -12.01
N GLU A 811 -35.95 -69.48 -13.08
CA GLU A 811 -36.18 -69.91 -14.47
C GLU A 811 -35.40 -71.19 -14.78
N ARG A 812 -34.15 -71.31 -14.31
CA ARG A 812 -33.34 -72.54 -14.42
C ARG A 812 -34.04 -73.73 -13.75
N LYS A 813 -34.53 -73.56 -12.53
CA LYS A 813 -35.28 -74.63 -11.83
C LYS A 813 -36.53 -75.05 -12.61
N LEU A 814 -37.29 -74.09 -13.13
CA LEU A 814 -38.45 -74.38 -13.98
C LEU A 814 -38.06 -75.13 -15.25
N PHE A 815 -36.94 -74.77 -15.88
CA PHE A 815 -36.43 -75.49 -17.05
C PHE A 815 -35.92 -76.88 -16.70
N GLU A 816 -35.23 -77.06 -15.58
CA GLU A 816 -34.80 -78.37 -15.09
C GLU A 816 -36.01 -79.28 -14.83
N GLU A 817 -37.05 -78.79 -14.16
CA GLU A 817 -38.31 -79.53 -13.99
C GLU A 817 -38.95 -79.88 -15.33
N LYS A 818 -38.97 -78.94 -16.29
CA LYS A 818 -39.50 -79.18 -17.63
C LYS A 818 -38.68 -80.21 -18.40
N ILE A 819 -37.35 -80.20 -18.29
CA ILE A 819 -36.45 -81.19 -18.88
C ILE A 819 -36.67 -82.56 -18.23
N ILE A 820 -36.83 -82.64 -16.91
CA ILE A 820 -37.13 -83.88 -16.21
C ILE A 820 -38.46 -84.45 -16.71
N ASN A 821 -39.52 -83.63 -16.76
CA ASN A 821 -40.83 -84.03 -17.28
C ASN A 821 -40.76 -84.48 -18.74
N LEU A 822 -40.04 -83.75 -19.60
CA LEU A 822 -39.84 -84.13 -21.00
C LEU A 822 -38.99 -85.40 -21.13
N SER A 823 -38.00 -85.62 -20.27
CA SER A 823 -37.18 -86.84 -20.27
C SER A 823 -38.00 -88.06 -19.85
N GLN A 824 -38.88 -87.92 -18.87
CA GLN A 824 -39.82 -88.96 -18.45
C GLN A 824 -40.81 -89.28 -19.57
N ASN A 825 -41.36 -88.26 -20.23
CA ASN A 825 -42.27 -88.44 -21.36
C ASN A 825 -41.55 -89.04 -22.60
N ASN A 826 -40.32 -88.61 -22.89
CA ASN A 826 -39.52 -89.21 -23.94
C ASN A 826 -39.11 -90.64 -23.61
N SER A 827 -38.90 -90.99 -22.34
CA SER A 827 -38.64 -92.36 -21.92
C SER A 827 -39.85 -93.27 -22.16
N SER A 828 -41.07 -92.80 -21.84
CA SER A 828 -42.29 -93.56 -22.12
C SER A 828 -42.53 -93.71 -23.63
N VAL A 829 -42.36 -92.62 -24.40
CA VAL A 829 -42.46 -92.65 -25.87
C VAL A 829 -41.35 -93.49 -26.49
N SER A 830 -40.15 -93.52 -25.92
CA SER A 830 -39.04 -94.36 -26.39
C SER A 830 -39.30 -95.84 -26.12
N GLN A 831 -39.92 -96.20 -25.00
CA GLN A 831 -40.37 -97.57 -24.73
C GLN A 831 -41.47 -98.01 -25.71
N GLU A 832 -42.42 -97.13 -25.99
CA GLU A 832 -43.48 -97.36 -26.99
C GLU A 832 -42.90 -97.50 -28.40
N ASN A 833 -41.98 -96.61 -28.79
CA ASN A 833 -41.30 -96.68 -30.07
C ASN A 833 -40.37 -97.88 -30.19
N LYS A 834 -39.77 -98.37 -29.10
CA LYS A 834 -38.95 -99.59 -29.11
C LYS A 834 -39.81 -100.82 -29.43
N ALA A 835 -41.01 -100.91 -28.85
CA ALA A 835 -41.97 -101.95 -29.21
C ALA A 835 -42.39 -101.87 -30.69
N ASN A 836 -42.57 -100.66 -31.22
CA ASN A 836 -42.88 -100.45 -32.64
C ASN A 836 -41.69 -100.76 -33.57
N VAL A 837 -40.46 -100.42 -33.18
CA VAL A 837 -39.23 -100.67 -33.94
C VAL A 837 -38.90 -102.16 -34.02
N ASP A 838 -39.13 -102.93 -32.95
CA ASP A 838 -38.96 -104.39 -32.98
C ASP A 838 -39.92 -105.04 -34.00
N SER A 839 -41.13 -104.48 -34.16
CA SER A 839 -42.07 -104.93 -35.20
C SER A 839 -41.62 -104.58 -36.64
N LEU A 840 -40.92 -103.46 -36.82
CA LEU A 840 -40.46 -102.97 -38.13
C LEU A 840 -39.11 -103.58 -38.55
N ASN A 841 -38.21 -103.86 -37.61
CA ASN A 841 -36.92 -104.52 -37.89
C ASN A 841 -37.10 -105.94 -38.45
N THR A 842 -38.16 -106.61 -38.04
CA THR A 842 -38.59 -107.90 -38.63
C THR A 842 -38.91 -107.77 -40.13
N LYS A 843 -39.34 -106.57 -40.57
CA LYS A 843 -39.75 -106.26 -41.95
C LYS A 843 -38.63 -105.70 -42.83
N ILE A 844 -37.63 -105.06 -42.21
CA ILE A 844 -36.49 -104.43 -42.90
C ILE A 844 -35.42 -105.48 -43.26
N SER A 845 -35.24 -106.53 -42.46
CA SER A 845 -34.29 -107.62 -42.75
C SER A 845 -34.56 -108.33 -44.09
N GLU A 846 -35.78 -108.29 -44.60
CA GLU A 846 -36.18 -108.92 -45.86
C GLU A 846 -35.82 -108.08 -47.11
N LEU A 847 -35.67 -106.77 -46.95
CA LEU A 847 -35.46 -105.83 -48.06
C LEU A 847 -33.98 -105.44 -48.25
N GLN A 848 -33.13 -105.67 -47.25
CA GLN A 848 -31.74 -105.22 -47.23
C GLN A 848 -30.76 -106.10 -48.02
N ASP A 849 -31.09 -107.36 -48.29
CA ASP A 849 -30.21 -108.28 -49.04
C ASP A 849 -30.15 -107.99 -50.55
N GLN A 850 -31.16 -107.34 -51.12
CA GLN A 850 -31.22 -107.08 -52.56
C GLN A 850 -30.43 -105.85 -53.03
N HIS A 851 -30.21 -104.88 -52.15
CA HIS A 851 -29.74 -103.54 -52.56
C HIS A 851 -28.20 -103.37 -52.52
N ASN A 852 -27.46 -104.23 -51.82
CA ASN A 852 -26.05 -103.96 -51.49
C ASN A 852 -25.01 -104.34 -52.57
N LYS A 853 -25.39 -104.96 -53.68
CA LYS A 853 -24.43 -105.61 -54.60
C LYS A 853 -23.88 -104.72 -55.72
N GLU A 854 -24.52 -103.60 -56.07
CA GLU A 854 -24.21 -102.87 -57.31
C GLU A 854 -23.80 -101.40 -57.13
N LYS A 855 -23.72 -100.88 -55.90
CA LYS A 855 -23.55 -99.43 -55.62
C LYS A 855 -22.13 -98.97 -55.28
N GLU A 856 -21.19 -99.87 -54.97
CA GLU A 856 -19.99 -99.51 -54.19
C GLU A 856 -18.85 -98.85 -55.00
N ASN A 857 -18.60 -99.25 -56.25
CA ASN A 857 -17.33 -98.87 -56.89
C ASN A 857 -17.36 -97.65 -57.83
N SER A 858 -18.52 -97.17 -58.25
CA SER A 858 -18.64 -95.97 -59.11
C SER A 858 -18.84 -94.67 -58.31
N SER A 859 -19.20 -94.78 -57.02
CA SER A 859 -19.56 -93.65 -56.16
C SER A 859 -18.35 -92.87 -55.61
N ILE A 860 -17.20 -93.52 -55.39
CA ILE A 860 -16.12 -92.96 -54.54
C ILE A 860 -15.40 -91.74 -55.17
N LEU A 861 -15.20 -91.75 -56.49
CA LEU A 861 -14.43 -90.71 -57.18
C LEU A 861 -15.28 -89.49 -57.59
N GLN A 862 -16.56 -89.69 -57.95
CA GLN A 862 -17.51 -88.58 -58.10
C GLN A 862 -17.90 -87.95 -56.76
N LEU A 863 -17.91 -88.72 -55.67
CA LEU A 863 -18.14 -88.20 -54.32
C LEU A 863 -17.08 -87.20 -53.89
N LYS A 864 -15.81 -87.35 -54.29
CA LYS A 864 -14.74 -86.49 -53.76
C LYS A 864 -14.75 -85.08 -54.37
N ILE A 865 -15.02 -84.96 -55.67
CA ILE A 865 -15.17 -83.66 -56.34
C ILE A 865 -16.48 -82.99 -55.91
N LYS A 866 -17.60 -83.73 -55.88
CA LYS A 866 -18.86 -83.20 -55.33
C LYS A 866 -18.74 -82.84 -53.86
N LYS A 867 -17.95 -83.55 -53.05
CA LYS A 867 -17.75 -83.25 -51.63
C LYS A 867 -17.04 -81.91 -51.44
N LEU A 868 -16.01 -81.61 -52.23
CA LEU A 868 -15.33 -80.31 -52.16
C LEU A 868 -16.21 -79.16 -52.66
N GLU A 869 -17.02 -79.38 -53.70
CA GLU A 869 -18.00 -78.38 -54.15
C GLU A 869 -19.14 -78.17 -53.15
N ILE A 870 -19.60 -79.24 -52.49
CA ILE A 870 -20.60 -79.17 -51.41
C ILE A 870 -20.02 -78.49 -50.18
N GLU A 871 -18.75 -78.73 -49.82
CA GLU A 871 -18.08 -78.05 -48.69
C GLU A 871 -17.85 -76.56 -48.99
N LEU A 872 -17.47 -76.20 -50.21
CA LEU A 872 -17.36 -74.81 -50.64
C LEU A 872 -18.73 -74.10 -50.63
N ASN A 873 -19.77 -74.77 -51.09
CA ASN A 873 -21.13 -74.21 -51.10
C ASN A 873 -21.75 -74.17 -49.71
N ALA A 874 -21.46 -75.16 -48.85
CA ALA A 874 -21.88 -75.19 -47.45
C ALA A 874 -21.21 -74.07 -46.66
N THR A 875 -19.90 -73.86 -46.84
CA THR A 875 -19.19 -72.75 -46.19
C THR A 875 -19.68 -71.39 -46.69
N LYS A 876 -19.98 -71.22 -47.99
CA LYS A 876 -20.63 -70.01 -48.49
C LYS A 876 -22.02 -69.79 -47.92
N ALA A 877 -22.85 -70.85 -47.86
CA ALA A 877 -24.18 -70.78 -47.27
C ALA A 877 -24.14 -70.50 -45.76
N GLU A 878 -23.13 -71.03 -45.06
CA GLU A 878 -22.89 -70.77 -43.65
C GLU A 878 -22.45 -69.32 -43.42
N LEU A 879 -21.58 -68.78 -44.28
CA LEU A 879 -21.18 -67.37 -44.26
C LEU A 879 -22.34 -66.42 -44.58
N GLU A 880 -23.19 -66.77 -45.54
CA GLU A 880 -24.43 -66.02 -45.83
C GLU A 880 -25.42 -66.10 -44.67
N ARG A 881 -25.56 -67.28 -44.05
CA ARG A 881 -26.42 -67.45 -42.87
C ARG A 881 -25.90 -66.68 -41.67
N GLU A 882 -24.59 -66.66 -41.46
CA GLU A 882 -23.93 -65.87 -40.42
C GLU A 882 -24.12 -64.37 -40.67
N LYS A 883 -23.91 -63.91 -41.90
CA LYS A 883 -24.20 -62.53 -42.30
C LYS A 883 -25.67 -62.16 -42.04
N LEU A 884 -26.62 -63.00 -42.43
CA LEU A 884 -28.05 -62.79 -42.17
C LEU A 884 -28.38 -62.83 -40.67
N CYS A 885 -27.72 -63.69 -39.90
CA CYS A 885 -27.87 -63.74 -38.46
C CYS A 885 -27.36 -62.47 -37.79
N GLU A 886 -26.20 -61.94 -38.22
CA GLU A 886 -25.65 -60.67 -37.73
C GLU A 886 -26.52 -59.48 -38.17
N GLU A 887 -26.99 -59.44 -39.42
CA GLU A 887 -27.95 -58.42 -39.86
C GLU A 887 -29.25 -58.47 -39.05
N SER A 888 -29.73 -59.67 -38.71
CA SER A 888 -30.90 -59.84 -37.84
C SER A 888 -30.62 -59.39 -36.41
N LYS A 889 -29.42 -59.66 -35.86
CA LYS A 889 -29.02 -59.17 -34.53
C LYS A 889 -28.94 -57.64 -34.51
N ILE A 890 -28.36 -57.02 -35.54
CA ILE A 890 -28.30 -55.57 -35.68
C ILE A 890 -29.71 -54.98 -35.77
N LYS A 891 -30.60 -55.56 -36.59
CA LYS A 891 -32.00 -55.13 -36.68
C LYS A 891 -32.76 -55.26 -35.36
N LEU A 892 -32.56 -56.36 -34.64
CA LEU A 892 -33.14 -56.53 -33.29
C LEU A 892 -32.56 -55.53 -32.29
N GLY A 893 -31.26 -55.20 -32.39
CA GLY A 893 -30.63 -54.15 -31.60
C GLY A 893 -31.23 -52.77 -31.88
N ILE A 894 -31.41 -52.41 -33.15
CA ILE A 894 -32.07 -51.16 -33.56
C ILE A 894 -33.50 -51.12 -33.01
N LEU A 895 -34.29 -52.18 -33.22
CA LEU A 895 -35.68 -52.26 -32.78
C LEU A 895 -35.80 -52.17 -31.24
N SER A 896 -34.88 -52.81 -30.51
CA SER A 896 -34.81 -52.72 -29.04
C SER A 896 -34.54 -51.28 -28.58
N VAL A 897 -33.60 -50.59 -29.22
CA VAL A 897 -33.26 -49.19 -28.90
C VAL A 897 -34.42 -48.26 -29.26
N GLU A 898 -35.06 -48.44 -30.42
CA GLU A 898 -36.26 -47.69 -30.81
C GLU A 898 -37.40 -47.88 -29.81
N THR A 899 -37.64 -49.12 -29.38
CA THR A 899 -38.66 -49.43 -28.37
C THR A 899 -38.35 -48.76 -27.02
N GLU A 900 -37.09 -48.72 -26.62
CA GLU A 900 -36.66 -48.02 -25.40
C GLU A 900 -36.87 -46.51 -25.51
N TYR A 901 -36.51 -45.90 -26.65
CA TYR A 901 -36.73 -44.47 -26.88
C TYR A 901 -38.22 -44.11 -26.95
N GLN A 902 -39.04 -44.94 -27.59
CA GLN A 902 -40.50 -44.76 -27.59
C GLN A 902 -41.07 -44.84 -26.18
N LYS A 903 -40.60 -45.80 -25.37
CA LYS A 903 -41.00 -45.91 -23.96
C LYS A 903 -40.62 -44.67 -23.17
N ARG A 904 -39.39 -44.15 -23.32
CA ARG A 904 -38.94 -42.91 -22.67
C ARG A 904 -39.74 -41.69 -23.12
N LEU A 905 -40.09 -41.60 -24.40
CA LEU A 905 -40.94 -40.52 -24.93
C LEU A 905 -42.34 -40.57 -24.31
N GLU A 906 -42.94 -41.75 -24.19
CA GLU A 906 -44.27 -41.92 -23.59
C GLU A 906 -44.24 -41.60 -22.08
N GLU A 907 -43.17 -42.00 -21.37
CA GLU A 907 -42.94 -41.63 -19.97
C GLU A 907 -42.80 -40.11 -19.78
N MET A 908 -42.02 -39.43 -20.63
CA MET A 908 -41.91 -37.97 -20.60
C MET A 908 -43.24 -37.28 -20.91
N LYS A 909 -43.99 -37.77 -21.90
CA LYS A 909 -45.31 -37.24 -22.25
C LYS A 909 -46.29 -37.39 -21.09
N ASN A 910 -46.31 -38.54 -20.44
CA ASN A 910 -47.14 -38.79 -19.26
C ASN A 910 -46.72 -37.92 -18.06
N SER A 911 -45.41 -37.70 -17.86
CA SER A 911 -44.91 -36.79 -16.83
C SER A 911 -45.33 -35.34 -17.09
N ILE A 912 -45.20 -34.86 -18.33
CA ILE A 912 -45.64 -33.50 -18.72
C ILE A 912 -47.15 -33.35 -18.48
N GLU A 913 -47.97 -34.29 -18.93
CA GLU A 913 -49.43 -34.27 -18.71
C GLU A 913 -49.81 -34.32 -17.22
N SER A 914 -49.06 -35.05 -16.40
CA SER A 914 -49.22 -35.06 -14.94
C SER A 914 -48.89 -33.69 -14.32
N THR A 915 -47.76 -33.09 -14.70
CA THR A 915 -47.37 -31.75 -14.22
C THR A 915 -48.35 -30.67 -14.66
N LYS A 916 -48.85 -30.72 -15.90
CA LYS A 916 -49.90 -29.83 -16.40
C LYS A 916 -51.17 -29.95 -15.56
N ARG A 917 -51.65 -31.17 -15.31
CA ARG A 917 -52.83 -31.41 -14.45
C ARG A 917 -52.62 -30.91 -13.03
N ASN A 918 -51.44 -31.12 -12.45
CA ASN A 918 -51.11 -30.58 -11.13
C ASN A 918 -51.13 -29.05 -11.11
N LEU A 919 -50.57 -28.40 -12.13
CA LEU A 919 -50.55 -26.94 -12.24
C LEU A 919 -51.98 -26.37 -12.37
N ILE A 920 -52.79 -26.93 -13.26
CA ILE A 920 -54.19 -26.57 -13.44
C ILE A 920 -54.97 -26.77 -12.14
N SER A 921 -54.74 -27.88 -11.43
CA SER A 921 -55.37 -28.14 -10.14
C SER A 921 -54.95 -27.16 -9.05
N GLN A 922 -53.67 -26.77 -8.97
CA GLN A 922 -53.19 -25.77 -8.02
C GLN A 922 -53.79 -24.40 -8.29
N ILE A 923 -53.82 -23.97 -9.56
CA ILE A 923 -54.44 -22.70 -9.94
C ILE A 923 -55.95 -22.74 -9.68
N GLY A 924 -56.61 -23.86 -9.98
CA GLY A 924 -58.03 -24.07 -9.69
C GLY A 924 -58.35 -24.01 -8.19
N LEU A 925 -57.47 -24.53 -7.32
CA LEU A 925 -57.62 -24.43 -5.86
C LEU A 925 -57.49 -22.98 -5.36
N GLN A 926 -56.51 -22.23 -5.87
CA GLN A 926 -56.29 -20.82 -5.49
C GLN A 926 -57.44 -19.90 -5.88
N PHE A 927 -58.16 -20.25 -6.95
CA PHE A 927 -59.33 -19.50 -7.45
C PHE A 927 -60.61 -20.33 -7.35
N SER A 928 -60.74 -21.13 -6.30
CA SER A 928 -61.86 -22.07 -6.10
C SER A 928 -63.25 -21.42 -6.16
N SER A 929 -63.38 -20.12 -5.92
CA SER A 929 -64.64 -19.38 -6.07
C SER A 929 -65.05 -19.15 -7.54
N MET A 930 -64.11 -19.24 -8.49
CA MET A 930 -64.33 -19.06 -9.93
C MET A 930 -64.01 -20.33 -10.73
N PHE A 931 -63.46 -21.35 -10.09
CA PHE A 931 -63.08 -22.61 -10.70
C PHE A 931 -64.05 -23.73 -10.28
N ASN A 932 -64.77 -24.30 -11.25
CA ASN A 932 -65.66 -25.42 -10.98
C ASN A 932 -64.87 -26.74 -10.93
N VAL A 933 -64.56 -27.20 -9.73
CA VAL A 933 -63.78 -28.44 -9.48
C VAL A 933 -64.46 -29.70 -10.08
N SER A 934 -65.76 -29.64 -10.40
CA SER A 934 -66.50 -30.77 -10.98
C SER A 934 -66.35 -30.94 -12.50
N SER A 935 -65.78 -29.96 -13.24
CA SER A 935 -65.51 -30.10 -14.68
C SER A 935 -64.22 -30.87 -14.95
N LYS A 936 -64.16 -31.64 -16.05
CA LYS A 936 -62.94 -32.34 -16.48
C LYS A 936 -61.80 -31.32 -16.65
N LEU A 937 -60.68 -31.56 -15.96
CA LEU A 937 -59.46 -30.75 -16.05
C LEU A 937 -58.76 -31.00 -17.39
N ASP A 938 -59.14 -30.24 -18.41
CA ASP A 938 -58.50 -30.22 -19.72
C ASP A 938 -58.01 -28.80 -20.07
N GLU A 939 -57.21 -28.69 -21.14
CA GLU A 939 -56.59 -27.43 -21.54
C GLU A 939 -57.65 -26.39 -21.97
N GLY A 940 -58.76 -26.83 -22.56
CA GLY A 940 -59.86 -25.97 -22.99
C GLY A 940 -60.68 -25.39 -21.83
N THR A 941 -60.92 -26.18 -20.79
CA THR A 941 -61.58 -25.72 -19.56
C THR A 941 -60.68 -24.78 -18.76
N PHE A 942 -59.37 -25.05 -18.72
CA PHE A 942 -58.41 -24.13 -18.11
C PHE A 942 -58.31 -22.79 -18.85
N GLU A 943 -58.26 -22.80 -20.19
CA GLU A 943 -58.23 -21.57 -20.98
C GLU A 943 -59.50 -20.74 -20.81
N SER A 944 -60.66 -21.42 -20.75
CA SER A 944 -61.95 -20.77 -20.47
C SER A 944 -61.98 -20.15 -19.08
N PHE A 945 -61.40 -20.84 -18.10
CA PHE A 945 -61.24 -20.33 -16.74
C PHE A 945 -60.29 -19.11 -16.69
N ILE A 946 -59.15 -19.14 -17.38
CA ILE A 946 -58.23 -17.99 -17.46
C ILE A 946 -58.92 -16.80 -18.14
N LYS A 947 -59.72 -17.03 -19.19
CA LYS A 947 -60.54 -15.98 -19.83
C LYS A 947 -61.54 -15.38 -18.84
N ALA A 948 -62.25 -16.20 -18.06
CA ALA A 948 -63.18 -15.73 -17.04
C ALA A 948 -62.47 -14.93 -15.93
N LEU A 949 -61.29 -15.39 -15.50
CA LEU A 949 -60.46 -14.74 -14.49
C LEU A 949 -59.95 -13.39 -15.00
N LYS A 950 -59.50 -13.32 -16.25
CA LYS A 950 -59.12 -12.06 -16.93
C LYS A 950 -60.29 -11.09 -17.00
N SER A 951 -61.48 -11.55 -17.41
CA SER A 951 -62.69 -10.71 -17.44
C SER A 951 -63.05 -10.19 -16.04
N ARG A 952 -62.89 -11.01 -15.00
CA ARG A 952 -63.17 -10.60 -13.62
C ARG A 952 -62.14 -9.61 -13.07
N ILE A 953 -60.86 -9.79 -13.37
CA ILE A 953 -59.81 -8.81 -13.03
C ILE A 953 -60.11 -7.48 -13.72
N ASN A 954 -60.39 -7.49 -15.02
CA ASN A 954 -60.72 -6.26 -15.75
C ASN A 954 -61.94 -5.55 -15.16
N PHE A 955 -62.99 -6.31 -14.81
CA PHE A 955 -64.18 -5.76 -14.14
C PHE A 955 -63.83 -5.14 -12.77
N LEU A 956 -62.99 -5.79 -11.96
CA LEU A 956 -62.55 -5.23 -10.67
C LEU A 956 -61.67 -3.99 -10.86
N THR A 957 -60.80 -3.97 -11.87
CA THR A 957 -59.99 -2.80 -12.22
C THR A 957 -60.87 -1.64 -12.69
N GLU A 958 -61.91 -1.91 -13.49
CA GLU A 958 -62.88 -0.90 -13.91
C GLU A 958 -63.68 -0.37 -12.72
N GLN A 959 -64.14 -1.24 -11.80
CA GLN A 959 -64.79 -0.80 -10.57
C GLN A 959 -63.86 0.02 -9.67
N ASP A 960 -62.60 -0.41 -9.51
CA ASP A 960 -61.57 0.32 -8.75
C ASP A 960 -61.33 1.71 -9.36
N GLN A 961 -61.22 1.79 -10.69
CA GLN A 961 -61.08 3.06 -11.40
C GLN A 961 -62.31 3.95 -11.24
N GLN A 962 -63.52 3.41 -11.37
CA GLN A 962 -64.75 4.18 -11.14
C GLN A 962 -64.84 4.69 -9.70
N LEU A 963 -64.45 3.88 -8.71
CA LEU A 963 -64.40 4.29 -7.31
C LEU A 963 -63.36 5.39 -7.10
N ARG A 964 -62.20 5.31 -7.76
CA ARG A 964 -61.19 6.37 -7.73
C ARG A 964 -61.69 7.66 -8.38
N ASP A 965 -62.39 7.56 -9.50
CA ASP A 965 -62.97 8.72 -10.20
C ASP A 965 -64.05 9.39 -9.34
N ILE A 966 -64.91 8.61 -8.68
CA ILE A 966 -65.95 9.12 -7.76
C ILE A 966 -65.34 9.80 -6.53
N LEU A 967 -64.22 9.30 -6.03
CA LEU A 967 -63.53 9.80 -4.84
C LEU A 967 -62.41 10.80 -5.16
N GLU A 968 -62.23 11.15 -6.44
CA GLU A 968 -61.14 12.01 -6.96
C GLU A 968 -59.73 11.58 -6.51
N LEU A 969 -59.49 10.27 -6.44
CA LEU A 969 -58.24 9.71 -5.90
C LEU A 969 -57.15 9.58 -6.94
N SER A 970 -55.93 9.91 -6.52
CA SER A 970 -54.73 9.58 -7.28
C SER A 970 -54.58 8.04 -7.38
N PRO A 971 -54.00 7.50 -8.47
CA PRO A 971 -53.73 6.07 -8.61
C PRO A 971 -52.86 5.47 -7.49
N SER A 972 -52.18 6.30 -6.70
CA SER A 972 -51.35 5.89 -5.57
C SER A 972 -52.08 5.90 -4.21
N GLN A 973 -53.31 6.42 -4.14
CA GLN A 973 -54.05 6.56 -2.89
C GLN A 973 -54.92 5.33 -2.61
N SER A 974 -54.96 4.92 -1.35
CA SER A 974 -55.81 3.83 -0.86
C SER A 974 -57.28 4.26 -0.89
N ILE A 975 -58.14 3.53 -1.63
CA ILE A 975 -59.60 3.75 -1.63
C ILE A 975 -60.18 3.64 -0.20
N PRO A 976 -59.80 2.63 0.62
CA PRO A 976 -60.21 2.57 2.03
C PRO A 976 -59.94 3.86 2.82
N ASP A 977 -58.73 4.41 2.71
CA ASP A 977 -58.31 5.61 3.46
C ASP A 977 -59.09 6.86 3.02
N ALA A 978 -59.45 6.91 1.74
CA ALA A 978 -60.27 7.99 1.18
C ALA A 978 -61.71 7.94 1.67
N VAL A 979 -62.31 6.74 1.68
CA VAL A 979 -63.64 6.52 2.23
C VAL A 979 -63.66 6.80 3.73
N GLU A 980 -62.61 6.44 4.46
CA GLU A 980 -62.44 6.77 5.88
C GLU A 980 -62.40 8.29 6.10
N LYS A 981 -61.65 9.03 5.29
CA LYS A 981 -61.64 10.51 5.34
C LYS A 981 -63.01 11.13 5.05
N LEU A 982 -63.76 10.56 4.12
CA LEU A 982 -65.11 11.02 3.73
C LEU A 982 -66.15 10.74 4.83
N LEU A 983 -66.02 9.60 5.53
CA LEU A 983 -66.84 9.27 6.69
C LEU A 983 -66.48 10.14 7.91
N ILE A 984 -65.20 10.46 8.10
CA ILE A 984 -64.75 11.37 9.17
C ILE A 984 -65.18 12.82 8.89
N SER A 985 -65.16 13.27 7.63
CA SER A 985 -65.63 14.62 7.27
C SER A 985 -67.15 14.79 7.45
N ASN A 986 -67.94 13.73 7.23
CA ASN A 986 -69.39 13.77 7.46
C ASN A 986 -69.81 13.64 8.93
N GLN A 987 -68.91 13.28 9.85
CA GLN A 987 -69.18 13.25 11.30
C GLN A 987 -68.87 14.59 11.99
N GLN A 988 -68.42 15.61 11.27
CA GLN A 988 -68.14 16.95 11.82
C GLN A 988 -69.23 18.00 11.52
N GLU A 989 -70.35 17.62 10.91
CA GLU A 989 -71.49 18.51 10.59
C GLU A 989 -72.81 18.19 11.33
N ASP A 990 -72.78 17.38 12.40
CA ASP A 990 -73.89 17.26 13.38
C ASP A 990 -73.51 17.76 14.77
#